data_AF-A0A9P8JK08-F1
#
_entry.id   AF-A0A9P8JK08-F1
#
_cell.length_a   1.000
_cell.length_b   1.000
_cell.length_c   1.000
_cell.angle_alpha   90.00
_cell.angle_beta   90.00
_cell.angle_gamma   90.00
#
_symmetry.space_group_name_H-M   'P 1'
#
loop_
_entity.id
_entity.type
_entity.pdbx_description
1 polymer ?
#
loop_
_entity_poly.entity_id
_entity_poly.type
_entity_poly.pdbx_seq_one_letter_code
_entity_poly.pdbx_strand_id
1 'polypeptide(L)'
;MRRRASLAGADEDEGLKVNMRSNVEEVDSDDSKDKAPTPDLPREKDCDDDLDPQPTPTPIPAPSADRKMEDFYRKQRQRARLRSPWSCSLVTMICTGLSLLLLATIAQSFLGRQLDSKGCKMSYMLSAFAKYTDFDTEHTRFATKYSLYLYREAGIDQDTRVKGIPVLFIPGNAGSYKQVRSLAAEAANYYHDVLQHDPQAQQDGKRPFDFFSVDFNEDITAFHGQTLLDQAEYLNEAIAYILALYHNPHRSLRDDSLPDPTSVMLVGHSMGGIVARTMFTMHNYQPNTINTIITLSAPHARAPVSFDQDIVDTYQNINEYWRKSYSIESGPLDHVTLVSIVGGGLDTVVPSDYASLTSLMPESHGFTVFTSTMPHVWTGMDHLAIIWCDQLRKAVIKALFDVADVKQPTQTIPRAERMHHFRKRFLTGLEPTVQKELPSQEAKMLLSLDDQSSAILTEGERLSLRQLGSSAKTEAYVLPVPSLVDNDARKLSVLTNQRIDEHGPVQVFLCSSHVPQAGAGGNAYAINLDLSGGSSGFMRLSCKDAVVDAIALPASNSESNFAFDDVQPFTYVEYALKDLSEYQFVAVVDKASELTDGWVIAEFSDAIKSTVTVRRSLRSLMLSGMHRVLPAARAMVNEIRVPRVHSSLLAYTLRVHQNCNTEPLFQPLLRQYISEPYESKFFPNVRGDVNINLHGVSPFVPPPANAAHTKDGLSLQIWSDPTCNAEMSVSLDIDILG
;
A
#
# COMPACT_ATOMS: atom_id res chain seq x y z
N MET A 1 63.87 9.30 -21.42
CA MET A 1 64.45 8.34 -22.38
C MET A 1 63.51 8.17 -23.55
N ARG A 2 64.08 8.13 -24.75
CA ARG A 2 63.43 8.22 -26.07
C ARG A 2 63.18 6.81 -26.63
N ARG A 3 62.19 6.71 -27.54
CA ARG A 3 62.00 5.73 -28.65
C ARG A 3 61.29 4.42 -28.31
N ARG A 4 60.52 3.80 -29.21
CA ARG A 4 59.78 4.13 -30.46
C ARG A 4 59.27 2.78 -31.01
N ALA A 5 58.29 2.86 -31.92
CA ALA A 5 57.86 1.87 -32.92
C ALA A 5 56.86 0.79 -32.44
N SER A 6 55.67 0.55 -33.02
CA SER A 6 55.11 0.67 -34.39
C SER A 6 55.01 -0.68 -35.12
N LEU A 7 53.76 -1.12 -35.27
CA LEU A 7 53.08 -1.73 -36.44
C LEU A 7 53.27 -3.20 -36.86
N ALA A 8 52.08 -3.77 -37.12
CA ALA A 8 51.65 -4.82 -38.09
C ALA A 8 51.83 -6.30 -37.71
N GLY A 9 50.84 -7.20 -37.89
CA GLY A 9 49.48 -7.10 -38.45
C GLY A 9 48.82 -8.49 -38.64
N ALA A 10 47.51 -8.48 -38.96
CA ALA A 10 46.61 -9.54 -39.48
C ALA A 10 46.30 -10.75 -38.55
N ASP A 11 45.08 -11.27 -38.41
CA ASP A 11 43.94 -11.33 -39.34
C ASP A 11 42.59 -11.59 -38.63
N GLU A 12 41.52 -11.26 -39.37
CA GLU A 12 40.11 -11.72 -39.33
C GLU A 12 39.10 -11.20 -38.28
N ASP A 13 37.97 -10.76 -38.85
CA ASP A 13 36.94 -9.85 -38.36
C ASP A 13 35.59 -10.56 -38.62
N GLU A 14 34.85 -10.93 -37.57
CA GLU A 14 33.44 -11.36 -37.68
C GLU A 14 32.56 -10.44 -36.82
N GLY A 15 31.92 -9.48 -37.49
CA GLY A 15 30.89 -8.63 -36.92
C GLY A 15 29.51 -9.29 -37.01
N LEU A 16 28.90 -9.59 -35.86
CA LEU A 16 27.49 -9.97 -35.77
C LEU A 16 26.64 -8.76 -35.35
N LYS A 17 26.16 -7.99 -36.34
CA LYS A 17 25.09 -7.00 -36.17
C LYS A 17 23.73 -7.70 -36.24
N VAL A 18 23.04 -7.80 -35.11
CA VAL A 18 21.63 -8.23 -35.07
C VAL A 18 20.75 -6.99 -35.20
N ASN A 19 20.08 -6.89 -36.35
CA ASN A 19 19.18 -5.82 -36.76
C ASN A 19 17.74 -6.29 -36.50
N MET A 20 17.03 -5.71 -35.53
CA MET A 20 15.64 -6.09 -35.21
C MET A 20 14.68 -5.10 -35.89
N ARG A 21 14.03 -5.59 -36.95
CA ARG A 21 13.04 -4.89 -37.77
C ARG A 21 11.74 -4.64 -37.00
N SER A 22 11.24 -3.41 -37.13
CA SER A 22 9.88 -2.98 -36.84
C SER A 22 8.93 -3.39 -37.97
N ASN A 23 7.80 -4.00 -37.62
CA ASN A 23 6.65 -4.17 -38.53
C ASN A 23 5.69 -2.99 -38.33
N VAL A 24 5.55 -2.18 -39.37
CA VAL A 24 4.45 -1.22 -39.58
C VAL A 24 3.85 -1.58 -40.94
N GLU A 25 2.57 -1.95 -40.96
CA GLU A 25 1.79 -2.11 -42.19
C GLU A 25 1.18 -0.75 -42.55
N GLU A 26 1.63 -0.18 -43.67
CA GLU A 26 0.92 0.85 -44.42
C GLU A 26 0.96 0.40 -45.89
N VAL A 27 -0.23 0.28 -46.49
CA VAL A 27 -0.42 -0.12 -47.89
C VAL A 27 -0.74 1.14 -48.66
N ASP A 28 0.19 1.55 -49.53
CA ASP A 28 -0.09 2.53 -50.57
C ASP A 28 0.30 1.96 -51.94
N SER A 29 -0.52 2.31 -52.92
CA SER A 29 -0.59 1.70 -54.24
C SER A 29 -0.19 2.69 -55.31
N ASP A 30 0.82 2.35 -56.11
CA ASP A 30 0.96 2.77 -57.50
C ASP A 30 2.07 1.93 -58.15
N ASP A 31 1.80 1.30 -59.29
CA ASP A 31 2.12 1.88 -60.59
C ASP A 31 1.95 0.86 -61.73
N SER A 32 1.84 1.44 -62.91
CA SER A 32 1.34 0.99 -64.18
C SER A 32 2.42 0.53 -65.18
N LYS A 33 1.99 -0.21 -66.22
CA LYS A 33 2.57 -0.47 -67.59
C LYS A 33 2.26 -1.92 -68.00
N ASP A 34 2.00 -2.33 -69.25
CA ASP A 34 1.97 -1.74 -70.59
C ASP A 34 1.32 -2.80 -71.53
N LYS A 35 0.52 -2.40 -72.54
CA LYS A 35 0.58 -2.89 -73.95
C LYS A 35 -0.56 -2.36 -74.84
N ALA A 36 -0.16 -1.96 -76.05
CA ALA A 36 -0.86 -1.29 -77.17
C ALA A 36 -1.68 -2.26 -78.10
N PRO A 37 -2.10 -1.93 -79.35
CA PRO A 37 -2.18 -0.64 -80.10
C PRO A 37 -3.49 -0.36 -80.94
N THR A 38 -3.57 0.87 -81.48
CA THR A 38 -4.33 1.59 -82.58
C THR A 38 -4.89 0.84 -83.83
N PRO A 39 -5.53 1.49 -84.87
CA PRO A 39 -6.12 2.85 -85.06
C PRO A 39 -7.51 2.92 -85.81
N ASP A 40 -8.17 4.09 -85.90
CA ASP A 40 -8.55 4.83 -87.15
C ASP A 40 -9.58 6.00 -86.98
N LEU A 41 -9.46 6.97 -87.90
CA LEU A 41 -10.00 8.34 -88.09
C LEU A 41 -11.39 8.40 -88.82
N PRO A 42 -11.97 9.55 -89.31
CA PRO A 42 -11.91 11.01 -88.95
C PRO A 42 -13.26 11.83 -89.06
N ARG A 43 -13.17 13.18 -88.82
CA ARG A 43 -13.83 14.37 -89.49
C ARG A 43 -15.11 15.02 -88.89
N GLU A 44 -15.06 16.29 -88.45
CA GLU A 44 -15.47 17.60 -89.10
C GLU A 44 -17.01 17.75 -89.31
N LYS A 45 -17.76 18.87 -89.10
CA LYS A 45 -17.52 20.31 -88.88
C LYS A 45 -18.85 21.03 -88.50
N ASP A 46 -18.71 22.24 -87.97
CA ASP A 46 -19.61 23.40 -87.68
C ASP A 46 -20.96 23.62 -88.43
N CYS A 47 -21.91 24.30 -87.77
CA CYS A 47 -22.30 25.72 -88.03
C CYS A 47 -23.57 26.17 -87.26
N ASP A 48 -23.56 27.44 -86.80
CA ASP A 48 -24.62 28.25 -86.19
C ASP A 48 -25.78 28.65 -87.16
N ASP A 49 -26.99 28.93 -86.64
CA ASP A 49 -27.63 30.28 -86.62
C ASP A 49 -29.14 30.25 -86.26
N ASP A 50 -29.45 31.01 -85.20
CA ASP A 50 -30.53 31.97 -84.89
C ASP A 50 -31.99 31.98 -85.45
N LEU A 51 -32.88 32.47 -84.56
CA LEU A 51 -34.15 33.25 -84.72
C LEU A 51 -35.56 32.59 -84.86
N ASP A 52 -36.27 32.55 -83.72
CA ASP A 52 -37.60 33.15 -83.39
C ASP A 52 -38.94 32.67 -84.08
N PRO A 53 -40.17 33.09 -83.67
CA PRO A 53 -41.06 32.35 -82.75
C PRO A 53 -42.51 32.05 -83.21
N GLN A 54 -43.16 31.01 -82.59
CA GLN A 54 -44.62 30.71 -82.40
C GLN A 54 -45.61 30.73 -83.61
N PRO A 55 -46.89 30.23 -83.56
CA PRO A 55 -47.67 29.52 -82.52
C PRO A 55 -48.49 28.25 -82.98
N THR A 56 -49.12 27.60 -81.97
CA THR A 56 -50.24 26.61 -81.84
C THR A 56 -51.41 26.56 -82.87
N PRO A 57 -52.43 25.62 -82.81
CA PRO A 57 -52.68 24.42 -81.96
C PRO A 57 -53.30 23.13 -82.65
N THR A 58 -53.61 22.10 -81.82
CA THR A 58 -54.77 21.14 -81.82
C THR A 58 -54.67 19.67 -82.37
N PRO A 59 -55.41 18.67 -81.78
CA PRO A 59 -54.81 17.51 -81.05
C PRO A 59 -55.53 16.12 -81.25
N ILE A 60 -55.27 15.16 -80.32
CA ILE A 60 -56.13 14.07 -79.73
C ILE A 60 -55.75 12.60 -80.08
N PRO A 61 -55.85 11.56 -79.19
CA PRO A 61 -55.81 11.49 -77.71
C PRO A 61 -54.96 10.32 -77.10
N ALA A 62 -54.85 10.31 -75.76
CA ALA A 62 -54.15 9.36 -74.88
C ALA A 62 -55.04 8.25 -74.25
N PRO A 63 -54.44 7.23 -73.59
CA PRO A 63 -55.01 6.52 -72.44
C PRO A 63 -54.34 6.90 -71.10
N SER A 64 -55.11 6.71 -70.02
CA SER A 64 -55.05 7.39 -68.72
C SER A 64 -53.89 7.05 -67.77
N ALA A 65 -53.44 8.08 -67.03
CA ALA A 65 -52.35 8.06 -66.05
C ALA A 65 -52.73 7.49 -64.66
N ASP A 66 -54.01 7.18 -64.40
CA ASP A 66 -54.47 6.89 -63.04
C ASP A 66 -53.99 5.55 -62.46
N ARG A 67 -53.86 4.50 -63.29
CA ARG A 67 -53.50 3.16 -62.76
C ARG A 67 -52.04 3.02 -62.31
N LYS A 68 -51.11 3.75 -62.92
CA LYS A 68 -49.69 3.72 -62.50
C LYS A 68 -49.47 4.54 -61.23
N MET A 69 -50.29 5.57 -61.01
CA MET A 69 -50.17 6.45 -59.85
C MET A 69 -50.67 5.75 -58.57
N GLU A 70 -51.77 5.00 -58.63
CA GLU A 70 -52.26 4.22 -57.49
C GLU A 70 -51.28 3.14 -57.02
N ASP A 71 -50.64 2.39 -57.93
CA ASP A 71 -49.66 1.37 -57.55
C ASP A 71 -48.36 1.97 -56.96
N PHE A 72 -47.98 3.17 -57.41
CA PHE A 72 -46.84 3.91 -56.85
C PHE A 72 -47.15 4.36 -55.42
N TYR A 73 -48.32 4.97 -55.18
CA TYR A 73 -48.75 5.38 -53.84
C TYR A 73 -49.02 4.20 -52.90
N ARG A 74 -49.45 3.04 -53.42
CA ARG A 74 -49.69 1.83 -52.61
C ARG A 74 -48.38 1.19 -52.15
N LYS A 75 -47.37 1.10 -53.02
CA LYS A 75 -46.00 0.67 -52.64
C LYS A 75 -45.31 1.67 -51.72
N GLN A 76 -45.56 2.96 -51.89
CA GLN A 76 -45.02 4.02 -51.01
C GLN A 76 -45.71 4.02 -49.63
N ARG A 77 -47.02 3.74 -49.55
CA ARG A 77 -47.74 3.51 -48.27
C ARG A 77 -47.31 2.23 -47.56
N GLN A 78 -47.01 1.16 -48.29
CA GLN A 78 -46.45 -0.08 -47.69
C GLN A 78 -45.02 0.13 -47.17
N ARG A 79 -44.17 0.85 -47.90
CA ARG A 79 -42.81 1.22 -47.43
C ARG A 79 -42.84 2.22 -46.26
N ALA A 80 -43.83 3.11 -46.20
CA ALA A 80 -44.02 4.05 -45.09
C ALA A 80 -44.61 3.36 -43.82
N ARG A 81 -45.45 2.32 -43.97
CA ARG A 81 -45.96 1.53 -42.84
C ARG A 81 -44.91 0.63 -42.18
N LEU A 82 -43.80 0.34 -42.87
CA LEU A 82 -42.65 -0.41 -42.35
C LEU A 82 -41.61 0.48 -41.65
N ARG A 83 -41.82 1.80 -41.58
CA ARG A 83 -41.00 2.74 -40.81
C ARG A 83 -41.89 3.49 -39.82
N SER A 84 -42.40 2.76 -38.83
CA SER A 84 -42.93 3.38 -37.63
C SER A 84 -41.74 3.87 -36.79
N PRO A 85 -41.67 5.16 -36.39
CA PRO A 85 -40.64 5.63 -35.45
C PRO A 85 -40.76 4.98 -34.06
N TRP A 86 -41.80 4.16 -33.85
CA TRP A 86 -42.15 3.48 -32.60
C TRP A 86 -42.22 1.95 -32.76
N SER A 87 -41.83 1.38 -33.91
CA SER A 87 -41.67 -0.07 -34.01
C SER A 87 -40.36 -0.45 -33.34
N CYS A 88 -40.39 -0.71 -32.04
CA CYS A 88 -39.31 -1.44 -31.38
C CYS A 88 -39.19 -2.79 -32.07
N SER A 89 -38.14 -2.97 -32.87
CA SER A 89 -37.81 -4.26 -33.45
C SER A 89 -37.69 -5.28 -32.31
N LEU A 90 -38.07 -6.53 -32.54
CA LEU A 90 -37.83 -7.63 -31.59
C LEU A 90 -36.36 -7.64 -31.12
N VAL A 91 -35.44 -7.30 -32.03
CA VAL A 91 -34.01 -7.15 -31.72
C VAL A 91 -33.76 -6.03 -30.71
N THR A 92 -34.42 -4.87 -30.86
CA THR A 92 -34.30 -3.75 -29.90
C THR A 92 -34.83 -4.14 -28.53
N MET A 93 -35.95 -4.86 -28.46
CA MET A 93 -36.50 -5.35 -27.20
C MET A 93 -35.57 -6.36 -26.52
N ILE A 94 -35.01 -7.31 -27.28
CA ILE A 94 -34.03 -8.29 -26.77
C ILE A 94 -32.77 -7.57 -26.30
N CYS A 95 -32.21 -6.65 -27.08
CA CYS A 95 -31.01 -5.90 -26.70
C CYS A 95 -31.24 -5.05 -25.45
N THR A 96 -32.41 -4.40 -25.34
CA THR A 96 -32.77 -3.62 -24.15
C THR A 96 -32.93 -4.53 -22.93
N GLY A 97 -33.59 -5.67 -23.09
CA GLY A 97 -33.72 -6.67 -22.01
C GLY A 97 -32.36 -7.22 -21.55
N LEU A 98 -31.47 -7.54 -22.48
CA LEU A 98 -30.10 -7.97 -22.17
C LEU A 98 -29.28 -6.86 -21.50
N SER A 99 -29.45 -5.61 -21.93
CA SER A 99 -28.76 -4.46 -21.32
C SER A 99 -29.24 -4.19 -19.89
N LEU A 100 -30.56 -4.28 -19.65
CA LEU A 100 -31.13 -4.17 -18.31
C LEU A 100 -30.70 -5.32 -17.40
N LEU A 101 -30.64 -6.55 -17.94
CA LEU A 101 -30.12 -7.70 -17.19
C LEU A 101 -28.66 -7.49 -16.83
N LEU A 102 -27.81 -7.06 -17.78
CA LEU A 102 -26.40 -6.77 -17.54
C LEU A 102 -26.22 -5.66 -16.50
N LEU A 103 -26.99 -4.58 -16.60
CA LEU A 103 -26.95 -3.48 -15.63
C LEU A 103 -27.39 -3.97 -14.23
N ALA A 104 -28.43 -4.79 -14.15
CA ALA A 104 -28.89 -5.38 -12.89
C ALA A 104 -27.83 -6.31 -12.28
N THR A 105 -27.12 -7.11 -13.09
CA THR A 105 -26.03 -7.95 -12.59
C THR A 105 -24.83 -7.13 -12.13
N ILE A 106 -24.48 -6.06 -12.84
CA ILE A 106 -23.40 -5.14 -12.42
C ILE A 106 -23.76 -4.47 -11.10
N ALA A 107 -25.00 -3.96 -10.99
CA ALA A 107 -25.48 -3.34 -9.77
C ALA A 107 -25.50 -4.33 -8.59
N GLN A 108 -25.95 -5.56 -8.80
CA GLN A 108 -25.97 -6.60 -7.78
C GLN A 108 -24.56 -7.02 -7.33
N SER A 109 -23.61 -7.13 -8.27
CA SER A 109 -22.21 -7.41 -7.97
C SER A 109 -21.60 -6.26 -7.15
N PHE A 110 -21.73 -5.02 -7.65
CA PHE A 110 -21.18 -3.82 -7.01
C PHE A 110 -21.75 -3.57 -5.60
N LEU A 111 -23.04 -3.85 -5.38
CA LEU A 111 -23.71 -3.59 -4.10
C LEU A 111 -23.65 -4.74 -3.10
N GLY A 112 -23.33 -5.96 -3.55
CA GLY A 112 -23.56 -7.17 -2.75
C GLY A 112 -22.48 -8.23 -2.77
N ARG A 113 -21.40 -8.06 -3.55
CA ARG A 113 -20.33 -9.06 -3.69
C ARG A 113 -18.95 -8.47 -3.46
N GLN A 114 -18.04 -9.29 -2.94
CA GLN A 114 -16.62 -8.97 -2.70
C GLN A 114 -16.38 -7.63 -1.98
N LEU A 115 -17.31 -7.22 -1.12
CA LEU A 115 -17.19 -5.99 -0.37
C LEU A 115 -16.23 -6.17 0.81
N ASP A 116 -15.26 -5.28 0.89
CA ASP A 116 -14.40 -5.13 2.05
C ASP A 116 -15.23 -4.71 3.28
N SER A 117 -14.86 -5.18 4.47
CA SER A 117 -15.55 -4.86 5.72
C SER A 117 -15.19 -3.46 6.22
N LYS A 118 -16.21 -2.72 6.67
CA LYS A 118 -16.10 -1.34 7.18
C LYS A 118 -15.85 -1.34 8.68
N GLY A 119 -14.63 -1.00 9.10
CA GLY A 119 -14.21 -1.02 10.51
C GLY A 119 -13.81 0.33 11.10
N CYS A 120 -13.95 1.43 10.36
CA CYS A 120 -13.48 2.73 10.81
C CYS A 120 -14.27 3.28 11.99
N LYS A 121 -13.58 3.56 13.09
CA LYS A 121 -14.13 4.27 14.25
C LYS A 121 -14.08 5.78 13.99
N MET A 122 -15.11 6.48 14.47
CA MET A 122 -15.21 7.93 14.35
C MET A 122 -14.15 8.64 15.21
N SER A 123 -13.54 9.70 14.67
CA SER A 123 -12.69 10.64 15.42
C SER A 123 -13.47 11.87 15.86
N TYR A 124 -13.10 12.46 17.00
CA TYR A 124 -13.67 13.70 17.52
C TYR A 124 -12.56 14.73 17.75
N MET A 125 -12.88 16.01 17.60
CA MET A 125 -11.92 17.12 17.71
C MET A 125 -12.61 18.45 18.01
N LEU A 126 -11.86 19.37 18.61
CA LEU A 126 -12.25 20.74 18.90
C LEU A 126 -11.38 21.70 18.06
N SER A 127 -11.70 21.78 16.77
CA SER A 127 -10.86 22.49 15.81
C SER A 127 -10.95 24.01 15.93
N ALA A 128 -9.80 24.68 16.01
CA ALA A 128 -9.63 26.11 15.78
C ALA A 128 -8.65 26.35 14.63
N PHE A 129 -8.91 27.37 13.81
CA PHE A 129 -8.08 27.71 12.65
C PHE A 129 -7.71 29.19 12.69
N ALA A 130 -6.42 29.48 12.57
CA ALA A 130 -5.90 30.83 12.41
C ALA A 130 -5.52 31.07 10.95
N LYS A 131 -6.17 32.03 10.29
CA LYS A 131 -5.84 32.43 8.91
C LYS A 131 -4.61 33.33 8.93
N TYR A 132 -3.63 33.06 8.07
CA TYR A 132 -2.52 33.99 7.83
C TYR A 132 -2.93 35.02 6.79
N THR A 133 -3.37 36.19 7.27
CA THR A 133 -3.73 37.33 6.40
C THR A 133 -2.52 38.02 5.80
N ASP A 134 -1.35 37.88 6.43
CA ASP A 134 -0.10 38.51 6.00
C ASP A 134 0.58 37.75 4.85
N PHE A 135 0.14 36.52 4.56
CA PHE A 135 0.52 35.79 3.34
C PHE A 135 -0.34 36.27 2.18
N ASP A 136 -0.03 37.47 1.70
CA ASP A 136 -0.82 38.25 0.77
C ASP A 136 -0.20 38.34 -0.64
N THR A 137 -0.66 39.30 -1.44
CA THR A 137 -0.20 39.51 -2.82
C THR A 137 1.26 39.91 -2.94
N GLU A 138 1.92 40.33 -1.85
CA GLU A 138 3.37 40.57 -1.87
C GLU A 138 4.15 39.25 -1.94
N HIS A 139 3.56 38.16 -1.46
CA HIS A 139 4.18 36.85 -1.41
C HIS A 139 3.79 35.97 -2.61
N THR A 140 2.52 36.01 -3.02
CA THR A 140 2.04 35.16 -4.12
C THR A 140 0.89 35.80 -4.88
N ARG A 141 0.92 35.64 -6.22
CA ARG A 141 -0.16 36.10 -7.11
C ARG A 141 -1.50 35.40 -6.84
N PHE A 142 -1.50 34.28 -6.13
CA PHE A 142 -2.71 33.52 -5.81
C PHE A 142 -3.29 33.86 -4.43
N ALA A 143 -2.77 34.86 -3.71
CA ALA A 143 -3.23 35.19 -2.35
C ALA A 143 -4.71 35.63 -2.27
N THR A 144 -5.28 36.12 -3.38
CA THR A 144 -6.72 36.43 -3.47
C THR A 144 -7.58 35.21 -3.73
N LYS A 145 -6.99 34.12 -4.23
CA LYS A 145 -7.67 32.87 -4.61
C LYS A 145 -7.56 31.80 -3.54
N TYR A 146 -6.36 31.64 -2.96
CA TYR A 146 -6.03 30.61 -1.99
C TYR A 146 -5.68 31.23 -0.64
N SER A 147 -5.82 30.45 0.43
CA SER A 147 -5.55 30.92 1.79
C SER A 147 -4.84 29.87 2.64
N LEU A 148 -3.89 30.32 3.45
CA LEU A 148 -3.11 29.49 4.37
C LEU A 148 -3.68 29.60 5.79
N TYR A 149 -3.82 28.46 6.45
CA TYR A 149 -4.33 28.34 7.81
C TYR A 149 -3.37 27.55 8.70
N LEU A 150 -3.33 27.89 9.98
CA LEU A 150 -2.73 27.11 11.05
C LEU A 150 -3.83 26.45 11.88
N TYR A 151 -3.72 25.14 12.06
CA TYR A 151 -4.60 24.40 12.95
C TYR A 151 -4.16 24.52 14.41
N ARG A 152 -5.14 24.63 15.30
CA ARG A 152 -4.99 24.56 16.76
C ARG A 152 -6.11 23.74 17.37
N GLU A 153 -5.76 22.92 18.36
CA GLU A 153 -6.73 22.11 19.10
C GLU A 153 -7.20 22.89 20.33
N ALA A 154 -8.46 23.33 20.31
CA ALA A 154 -9.02 24.10 21.41
C ALA A 154 -9.04 23.28 22.69
N GLY A 155 -8.58 23.87 23.79
CA GLY A 155 -8.41 23.19 25.08
C GLY A 155 -7.00 22.65 25.31
N ILE A 156 -6.20 22.51 24.26
CA ILE A 156 -4.77 22.13 24.35
C ILE A 156 -3.88 23.31 24.01
N ASP A 157 -4.11 23.93 22.85
CA ASP A 157 -3.29 25.00 22.34
C ASP A 157 -4.13 26.03 21.58
N GLN A 158 -3.97 27.31 21.91
CA GLN A 158 -4.65 28.42 21.25
C GLN A 158 -3.68 29.49 20.75
N ASP A 159 -2.37 29.33 20.98
CA ASP A 159 -1.39 30.32 20.54
C ASP A 159 -1.19 30.21 19.02
N THR A 160 -1.33 31.31 18.30
CA THR A 160 -1.21 31.35 16.84
C THR A 160 0.23 31.47 16.36
N ARG A 161 1.20 31.57 17.27
CA ARG A 161 2.64 31.53 16.96
C ARG A 161 3.11 30.11 16.68
N VAL A 162 4.15 29.99 15.86
CA VAL A 162 4.82 28.72 15.56
C VAL A 162 5.77 28.37 16.71
N LYS A 163 5.89 27.08 17.04
CA LYS A 163 6.72 26.59 18.16
C LYS A 163 7.23 25.17 17.98
N GLY A 164 6.72 24.49 16.97
CA GLY A 164 6.86 23.05 16.79
C GLY A 164 7.65 22.70 15.54
N ILE A 165 7.28 21.57 14.97
CA ILE A 165 7.80 21.08 13.69
C ILE A 165 6.75 21.35 12.61
N PRO A 166 7.10 22.03 11.50
CA PRO A 166 6.14 22.41 10.47
C PRO A 166 5.67 21.19 9.66
N VAL A 167 4.34 21.05 9.56
CA VAL A 167 3.68 20.06 8.71
C VAL A 167 2.65 20.77 7.85
N LEU A 168 2.63 20.52 6.55
CA LEU A 168 1.66 21.10 5.63
C LEU A 168 0.72 20.03 5.09
N PHE A 169 -0.57 20.18 5.39
CA PHE A 169 -1.62 19.36 4.83
C PHE A 169 -2.16 19.95 3.53
N ILE A 170 -2.29 19.11 2.51
CA ILE A 170 -2.77 19.49 1.19
C ILE A 170 -4.09 18.73 0.92
N PRO A 171 -5.23 19.43 0.84
CA PRO A 171 -6.53 18.79 0.67
C PRO A 171 -6.71 18.19 -0.73
N GLY A 172 -7.71 17.32 -0.85
CA GLY A 172 -8.09 16.67 -2.09
C GLY A 172 -8.88 17.56 -3.06
N ASN A 173 -9.38 16.95 -4.14
CA ASN A 173 -10.22 17.60 -5.14
C ASN A 173 -11.48 18.19 -4.48
N ALA A 174 -11.76 19.48 -4.73
CA ALA A 174 -12.84 20.22 -4.08
C ALA A 174 -12.86 20.09 -2.53
N GLY A 175 -11.69 19.80 -1.94
CA GLY A 175 -11.52 19.72 -0.49
C GLY A 175 -11.24 21.09 0.11
N SER A 176 -11.62 21.26 1.39
CA SER A 176 -11.25 22.46 2.15
C SER A 176 -10.12 22.18 3.13
N TYR A 177 -9.49 23.26 3.60
CA TYR A 177 -8.47 23.24 4.65
C TYR A 177 -8.91 22.48 5.92
N LYS A 178 -10.23 22.32 6.15
CA LYS A 178 -10.79 21.64 7.32
C LYS A 178 -10.57 20.13 7.30
N GLN A 179 -10.20 19.52 6.17
CA GLN A 179 -9.93 18.07 6.08
C GLN A 179 -8.78 17.63 7.02
N VAL A 180 -7.85 18.53 7.35
CA VAL A 180 -6.72 18.27 8.25
C VAL A 180 -7.13 17.94 9.69
N ARG A 181 -8.34 18.34 10.11
CA ARG A 181 -8.76 18.40 11.52
C ARG A 181 -8.50 17.12 12.32
N SER A 182 -8.80 15.95 11.76
CA SER A 182 -8.69 14.67 12.46
C SER A 182 -7.22 14.29 12.72
N LEU A 183 -6.34 14.59 11.76
CA LEU A 183 -4.89 14.36 11.89
C LEU A 183 -4.25 15.36 12.85
N ALA A 184 -4.51 16.65 12.67
CA ALA A 184 -3.91 17.69 13.50
C ALA A 184 -4.41 17.63 14.95
N ALA A 185 -5.68 17.27 15.18
CA ALA A 185 -6.18 16.98 16.52
C ALA A 185 -5.44 15.81 17.16
N GLU A 186 -5.22 14.70 16.43
CA GLU A 186 -4.47 13.57 16.97
C GLU A 186 -3.03 13.97 17.33
N ALA A 187 -2.38 14.77 16.49
CA ALA A 187 -1.04 15.27 16.77
C ALA A 187 -0.95 16.11 18.04
N ALA A 188 -1.90 17.01 18.24
CA ALA A 188 -1.97 17.83 19.45
C ALA A 188 -2.23 16.98 20.70
N ASN A 189 -3.25 16.10 20.65
CA ASN A 189 -3.61 15.22 21.77
C ASN A 189 -2.47 14.25 22.11
N TYR A 190 -1.89 13.56 21.12
CA TYR A 190 -0.82 12.58 21.37
C TYR A 190 0.43 13.23 21.96
N TYR A 191 0.80 14.43 21.49
CA TYR A 191 1.91 15.16 22.10
C TYR A 191 1.59 15.56 23.54
N HIS A 192 0.43 16.16 23.76
CA HIS A 192 0.00 16.65 25.08
C HIS A 192 -0.19 15.52 26.10
N ASP A 193 -0.81 14.41 25.72
CA ASP A 193 -1.15 13.37 26.68
C ASP A 193 0.04 12.41 26.90
N VAL A 194 0.87 12.19 25.87
CA VAL A 194 1.92 11.16 25.88
C VAL A 194 3.33 11.76 25.80
N LEU A 195 3.69 12.39 24.67
CA LEU A 195 5.10 12.70 24.39
C LEU A 195 5.70 13.82 25.26
N GLN A 196 4.91 14.78 25.73
CA GLN A 196 5.42 15.83 26.62
C GLN A 196 5.81 15.29 28.01
N HIS A 197 5.23 14.15 28.41
CA HIS A 197 5.49 13.48 29.68
C HIS A 197 6.58 12.42 29.58
N ASP A 198 7.11 12.15 28.39
CA ASP A 198 8.18 11.18 28.14
C ASP A 198 9.53 11.91 28.00
N PRO A 199 10.44 11.81 29.00
CA PRO A 199 11.74 12.45 28.95
C PRO A 199 12.61 11.99 27.78
N GLN A 200 12.49 10.72 27.37
CA GLN A 200 13.26 10.18 26.25
C GLN A 200 12.77 10.80 24.93
N ALA A 201 11.46 10.89 24.72
CA ALA A 201 10.89 11.58 23.56
C ALA A 201 11.34 13.05 23.49
N GLN A 202 11.42 13.75 24.62
CA GLN A 202 11.92 15.12 24.64
C GLN A 202 13.41 15.23 24.27
N GLN A 203 14.23 14.28 24.73
CA GLN A 203 15.66 14.16 24.37
C GLN A 203 15.87 13.76 22.90
N ASP A 204 14.98 12.95 22.35
CA ASP A 204 14.93 12.56 20.94
C ASP A 204 14.42 13.69 20.03
N GLY A 205 14.18 14.88 20.60
CA GLY A 205 13.83 16.07 19.83
C GLY A 205 12.37 16.11 19.39
N LYS A 206 11.47 15.36 20.02
CA LYS A 206 10.04 15.42 19.71
C LYS A 206 9.44 16.73 20.25
N ARG A 207 8.68 17.44 19.42
CA ARG A 207 7.98 18.70 19.72
C ARG A 207 6.59 18.69 19.07
N PRO A 208 5.63 19.54 19.50
CA PRO A 208 4.32 19.59 18.86
C PRO A 208 4.43 19.82 17.36
N PHE A 209 3.47 19.35 16.58
CA PHE A 209 3.41 19.69 15.16
C PHE A 209 2.63 20.98 14.93
N ASP A 210 3.23 21.89 14.16
CA ASP A 210 2.53 23.04 13.60
C ASP A 210 1.90 22.63 12.27
N PHE A 211 0.65 22.16 12.35
CA PHE A 211 -0.13 21.76 11.18
C PHE A 211 -0.68 22.98 10.46
N PHE A 212 -0.08 23.28 9.31
CA PHE A 212 -0.63 24.18 8.32
C PHE A 212 -1.56 23.43 7.38
N SER A 213 -2.55 24.13 6.83
CA SER A 213 -3.49 23.59 5.85
C SER A 213 -3.91 24.71 4.90
N VAL A 214 -4.27 24.34 3.68
CA VAL A 214 -4.57 25.30 2.62
C VAL A 214 -6.01 25.19 2.17
N ASP A 215 -6.62 26.33 1.88
CA ASP A 215 -7.90 26.44 1.22
C ASP A 215 -7.69 26.79 -0.24
N PHE A 216 -8.02 25.85 -1.12
CA PHE A 216 -7.99 26.05 -2.57
C PHE A 216 -9.29 26.61 -3.13
N ASN A 217 -10.17 27.14 -2.27
CA ASN A 217 -11.50 27.64 -2.66
C ASN A 217 -12.32 26.58 -3.42
N GLU A 218 -12.15 25.30 -3.02
CA GLU A 218 -12.80 24.13 -3.60
C GLU A 218 -12.57 23.95 -5.12
N ASP A 219 -11.45 24.44 -5.63
CA ASP A 219 -11.04 24.24 -7.03
C ASP A 219 -11.00 22.74 -7.41
N ILE A 220 -11.49 22.46 -8.63
CA ILE A 220 -11.59 21.11 -9.18
C ILE A 220 -10.27 20.73 -9.86
N THR A 221 -9.40 20.05 -9.13
CA THR A 221 -8.06 19.60 -9.60
C THR A 221 -8.10 18.31 -10.40
N ALA A 222 -9.13 17.47 -10.22
CA ALA A 222 -9.19 16.16 -10.88
C ALA A 222 -9.43 16.24 -12.40
N PHE A 223 -9.83 17.41 -12.92
CA PHE A 223 -10.25 17.59 -14.31
C PHE A 223 -9.40 18.60 -15.10
N HIS A 224 -8.53 19.38 -14.44
CA HIS A 224 -7.79 20.47 -15.07
C HIS A 224 -6.31 20.47 -14.67
N GLY A 225 -5.43 20.22 -15.64
CA GLY A 225 -3.98 20.17 -15.43
C GLY A 225 -3.40 21.50 -14.95
N GLN A 226 -3.86 22.63 -15.50
CA GLN A 226 -3.38 23.96 -15.08
C GLN A 226 -3.67 24.26 -13.60
N THR A 227 -4.84 23.86 -13.09
CA THR A 227 -5.18 24.04 -11.67
C THR A 227 -4.19 23.32 -10.75
N LEU A 228 -3.71 22.14 -11.16
CA LEU A 228 -2.69 21.40 -10.41
C LEU A 228 -1.37 22.18 -10.33
N LEU A 229 -0.96 22.82 -11.43
CA LEU A 229 0.26 23.63 -11.50
C LEU A 229 0.13 24.91 -10.66
N ASP A 230 -1.01 25.60 -10.73
CA ASP A 230 -1.29 26.80 -9.95
C ASP A 230 -1.24 26.52 -8.44
N GLN A 231 -1.84 25.40 -8.01
CA GLN A 231 -1.77 24.97 -6.61
C GLN A 231 -0.35 24.64 -6.18
N ALA A 232 0.42 23.95 -7.02
CA ALA A 232 1.81 23.62 -6.71
C ALA A 232 2.69 24.87 -6.59
N GLU A 233 2.51 25.87 -7.47
CA GLU A 233 3.20 27.16 -7.39
C GLU A 233 2.88 27.89 -6.08
N TYR A 234 1.60 27.99 -5.72
CA TYR A 234 1.18 28.61 -4.46
C TYR A 234 1.77 27.92 -3.23
N LEU A 235 1.80 26.58 -3.22
CA LEU A 235 2.32 25.83 -2.08
C LEU A 235 3.83 25.98 -1.90
N ASN A 236 4.60 26.16 -2.98
CA ASN A 236 6.03 26.45 -2.88
C ASN A 236 6.27 27.80 -2.19
N GLU A 237 5.50 28.84 -2.55
CA GLU A 237 5.54 30.13 -1.83
C GLU A 237 5.06 30.01 -0.39
N ALA A 238 4.05 29.17 -0.13
CA ALA A 238 3.54 28.92 1.22
C ALA A 238 4.61 28.25 2.10
N ILE A 239 5.38 27.30 1.56
CA ILE A 239 6.50 26.68 2.30
C ILE A 239 7.58 27.73 2.61
N ALA A 240 7.97 28.56 1.65
CA ALA A 240 8.94 29.63 1.89
C ALA A 240 8.46 30.58 3.00
N TYR A 241 7.18 30.97 2.96
CA TYR A 241 6.57 31.80 4.00
C TYR A 241 6.54 31.09 5.37
N ILE A 242 6.14 29.81 5.42
CA ILE A 242 6.12 29.02 6.67
C ILE A 242 7.50 28.97 7.31
N LEU A 243 8.55 28.69 6.53
CA LEU A 243 9.92 28.63 7.06
C LEU A 243 10.37 30.00 7.59
N ALA A 244 10.00 31.09 6.91
CA ALA A 244 10.30 32.45 7.35
C ALA A 244 9.62 32.82 8.68
N LEU A 245 8.46 32.24 9.02
CA LEU A 245 7.79 32.46 10.31
C LEU A 245 8.67 32.04 11.49
N TYR A 246 9.45 30.97 11.34
CA TYR A 246 10.30 30.45 12.41
C TYR A 246 11.49 31.35 12.71
N HIS A 247 11.98 32.10 11.72
CA HIS A 247 13.10 33.03 11.87
C HIS A 247 12.67 34.36 12.54
N ASN A 248 11.37 34.59 12.72
CA ASN A 248 10.84 35.83 13.29
C ASN A 248 10.52 35.65 14.79
N PRO A 249 11.26 36.30 15.72
CA PRO A 249 11.05 36.16 17.17
C PRO A 249 9.66 36.60 17.66
N HIS A 250 8.93 37.41 16.89
CA HIS A 250 7.56 37.81 17.23
C HIS A 250 6.51 36.78 16.81
N ARG A 251 6.86 35.88 15.88
CA ARG A 251 5.98 34.83 15.34
C ARG A 251 6.36 33.44 15.79
N SER A 252 7.57 33.26 16.34
CA SER A 252 8.12 32.00 16.82
C SER A 252 8.26 32.01 18.35
N LEU A 253 7.89 30.92 19.01
CA LEU A 253 8.10 30.64 20.44
C LEU A 253 9.13 29.54 20.66
N ARG A 254 9.99 29.31 19.66
CA ARG A 254 10.98 28.25 19.68
C ARG A 254 12.16 28.62 20.57
N ASP A 255 12.81 27.61 21.12
CA ASP A 255 14.04 27.76 21.87
C ASP A 255 15.18 28.21 20.94
N ASP A 256 15.85 29.32 21.26
CA ASP A 256 16.96 29.90 20.50
C ASP A 256 18.16 28.96 20.37
N SER A 257 18.26 27.91 21.19
CA SER A 257 19.31 26.89 21.11
C SER A 257 19.08 25.85 20.01
N LEU A 258 17.86 25.75 19.46
CA LEU A 258 17.50 24.80 18.42
C LEU A 258 17.74 25.41 17.03
N PRO A 259 18.15 24.61 16.02
CA PRO A 259 18.26 25.12 14.67
C PRO A 259 16.89 25.49 14.11
N ASP A 260 16.87 26.52 13.27
CA ASP A 260 15.67 26.89 12.53
C ASP A 260 15.28 25.81 11.51
N PRO A 261 13.98 25.55 11.31
CA PRO A 261 13.51 24.64 10.28
C PRO A 261 13.95 25.07 8.88
N THR A 262 14.47 24.11 8.11
CA THR A 262 14.78 24.28 6.68
C THR A 262 13.85 23.48 5.78
N SER A 263 12.99 22.64 6.35
CA SER A 263 12.06 21.82 5.59
C SER A 263 10.73 21.57 6.29
N VAL A 264 9.71 21.26 5.50
CA VAL A 264 8.33 21.00 5.92
C VAL A 264 7.94 19.57 5.51
N MET A 265 7.32 18.82 6.43
CA MET A 265 6.73 17.52 6.09
C MET A 265 5.37 17.72 5.43
N LEU A 266 5.06 16.93 4.40
CA LEU A 266 3.80 17.04 3.67
C LEU A 266 2.85 15.87 3.95
N VAL A 267 1.57 16.18 4.11
CA VAL A 267 0.49 15.17 4.09
C VAL A 267 -0.53 15.55 3.03
N GLY A 268 -0.64 14.75 1.97
CA GLY A 268 -1.55 15.02 0.84
C GLY A 268 -2.71 14.02 0.78
N HIS A 269 -3.94 14.49 0.70
CA HIS A 269 -5.11 13.63 0.45
C HIS A 269 -5.51 13.67 -1.01
N SER A 270 -5.80 12.52 -1.62
CA SER A 270 -6.32 12.43 -2.98
C SER A 270 -5.43 13.21 -3.98
N MET A 271 -6.01 14.09 -4.79
CA MET A 271 -5.26 14.97 -5.70
C MET A 271 -4.23 15.87 -5.00
N GLY A 272 -4.38 16.18 -3.71
CA GLY A 272 -3.39 16.94 -2.93
C GLY A 272 -2.03 16.23 -2.83
N GLY A 273 -2.02 14.90 -2.84
CA GLY A 273 -0.78 14.11 -2.94
C GLY A 273 -0.10 14.22 -4.31
N ILE A 274 -0.86 14.54 -5.36
CA ILE A 274 -0.33 14.79 -6.70
C ILE A 274 0.22 16.21 -6.78
N VAL A 275 -0.50 17.19 -6.23
CA VAL A 275 0.01 18.58 -6.09
C VAL A 275 1.36 18.57 -5.38
N ALA A 276 1.48 17.83 -4.26
CA ALA A 276 2.74 17.66 -3.53
C ALA A 276 3.90 17.16 -4.41
N ARG A 277 3.62 16.24 -5.34
CA ARG A 277 4.64 15.75 -6.29
C ARG A 277 4.93 16.75 -7.41
N THR A 278 3.93 17.49 -7.84
CA THR A 278 4.05 18.56 -8.85
C THR A 278 4.94 19.69 -8.37
N MET A 279 4.91 20.03 -7.07
CA MET A 279 5.74 21.09 -6.47
C MET A 279 7.20 21.01 -6.89
N PHE A 280 7.81 19.82 -6.92
CA PHE A 280 9.21 19.59 -7.30
C PHE A 280 9.52 19.88 -8.78
N THR A 281 8.50 19.94 -9.63
CA THR A 281 8.64 20.24 -11.06
C THR A 281 8.54 21.73 -11.36
N MET A 282 8.11 22.53 -10.37
CA MET A 282 7.89 23.97 -10.52
C MET A 282 9.21 24.74 -10.39
N HIS A 283 9.33 25.82 -11.15
CA HIS A 283 10.52 26.68 -11.16
C HIS A 283 10.78 27.41 -9.84
N ASN A 284 9.74 27.63 -9.02
CA ASN A 284 9.84 28.29 -7.71
C ASN A 284 10.09 27.30 -6.55
N TYR A 285 10.28 26.01 -6.84
CA TYR A 285 10.66 25.04 -5.83
C TYR A 285 12.08 25.31 -5.31
N GLN A 286 12.20 25.43 -3.99
CA GLN A 286 13.49 25.58 -3.32
C GLN A 286 14.01 24.19 -2.89
N PRO A 287 15.21 23.76 -3.33
CA PRO A 287 15.75 22.45 -2.98
C PRO A 287 15.82 22.21 -1.47
N ASN A 288 15.58 20.97 -1.06
CA ASN A 288 15.63 20.50 0.34
C ASN A 288 14.56 21.07 1.28
N THR A 289 13.61 21.87 0.79
CA THR A 289 12.50 22.40 1.62
C THR A 289 11.41 21.36 1.91
N ILE A 290 11.42 20.23 1.21
CA ILE A 290 10.53 19.09 1.45
C ILE A 290 11.39 17.84 1.47
N ASN A 291 11.25 17.02 2.51
CA ASN A 291 12.02 15.79 2.64
C ASN A 291 11.15 14.55 2.92
N THR A 292 9.89 14.73 3.33
CA THR A 292 8.99 13.65 3.73
C THR A 292 7.58 13.96 3.27
N ILE A 293 6.95 13.00 2.60
CA ILE A 293 5.60 13.10 2.07
C ILE A 293 4.83 11.83 2.46
N ILE A 294 3.65 12.00 3.06
CA ILE A 294 2.68 10.93 3.26
C ILE A 294 1.46 11.26 2.42
N THR A 295 0.99 10.32 1.60
CA THR A 295 -0.23 10.52 0.82
C THR A 295 -1.32 9.55 1.23
N LEU A 296 -2.56 10.02 1.21
CA LEU A 296 -3.76 9.25 1.56
C LEU A 296 -4.65 9.16 0.32
N SER A 297 -4.82 7.95 -0.24
CA SER A 297 -5.62 7.68 -1.45
C SER A 297 -5.25 8.57 -2.65
N ALA A 298 -3.96 8.86 -2.85
CA ALA A 298 -3.48 9.71 -3.94
C ALA A 298 -3.18 8.90 -5.21
N PRO A 299 -3.75 9.26 -6.38
CA PRO A 299 -3.63 8.50 -7.63
C PRO A 299 -2.28 8.71 -8.34
N HIS A 300 -1.17 8.21 -7.79
CA HIS A 300 0.19 8.49 -8.27
C HIS A 300 0.52 8.02 -9.69
N ALA A 301 0.07 6.83 -10.08
CA ALA A 301 0.43 6.20 -11.35
C ALA A 301 -0.33 6.83 -12.53
N ARG A 302 -1.59 7.23 -12.33
CA ARG A 302 -2.47 7.76 -13.38
C ARG A 302 -3.60 8.62 -12.80
N ALA A 303 -4.00 9.66 -13.53
CA ALA A 303 -5.16 10.46 -13.17
C ALA A 303 -6.46 9.61 -13.08
N PRO A 304 -7.31 9.82 -12.04
CA PRO A 304 -8.60 9.12 -11.92
C PRO A 304 -9.52 9.39 -13.10
N VAL A 305 -9.41 10.60 -13.66
CA VAL A 305 -10.18 11.06 -14.82
C VAL A 305 -9.21 11.57 -15.87
N SER A 306 -9.28 11.01 -17.08
CA SER A 306 -8.40 11.35 -18.21
C SER A 306 -9.20 11.94 -19.38
N PHE A 307 -10.07 12.93 -19.12
CA PHE A 307 -10.89 13.57 -20.17
C PHE A 307 -10.20 14.74 -20.90
N ASP A 308 -9.11 15.25 -20.34
CA ASP A 308 -8.35 16.38 -20.87
C ASP A 308 -6.94 15.92 -21.28
N GLN A 309 -6.42 16.46 -22.38
CA GLN A 309 -5.03 16.21 -22.78
C GLN A 309 -4.07 16.83 -21.77
N ASP A 310 -4.39 18.02 -21.23
CA ASP A 310 -3.52 18.76 -20.32
C ASP A 310 -3.28 17.98 -19.02
N ILE A 311 -4.30 17.30 -18.47
CA ILE A 311 -4.13 16.48 -17.26
C ILE A 311 -3.26 15.26 -17.55
N VAL A 312 -3.39 14.64 -18.72
CA VAL A 312 -2.59 13.48 -19.11
C VAL A 312 -1.12 13.88 -19.28
N ASP A 313 -0.85 14.97 -20.00
CA ASP A 313 0.50 15.48 -20.23
C ASP A 313 1.15 15.92 -18.92
N THR A 314 0.39 16.58 -18.05
CA THR A 314 0.85 16.99 -16.71
C THR A 314 1.29 15.77 -15.89
N TYR A 315 0.48 14.71 -15.84
CA TYR A 315 0.84 13.47 -15.14
C TYR A 315 2.07 12.77 -15.74
N GLN A 316 2.19 12.76 -17.08
CA GLN A 316 3.37 12.21 -17.75
C GLN A 316 4.62 12.99 -17.36
N ASN A 317 4.60 14.32 -17.41
CA ASN A 317 5.72 15.18 -17.03
C ASN A 317 6.14 14.96 -15.57
N ILE A 318 5.17 14.90 -14.64
CA ILE A 318 5.45 14.62 -13.22
C ILE A 318 6.08 13.24 -13.07
N ASN A 319 5.49 12.20 -13.66
CA ASN A 319 6.00 10.84 -13.51
C ASN A 319 7.37 10.65 -14.15
N GLU A 320 7.64 11.28 -15.30
CA GLU A 320 8.96 11.28 -15.92
C GLU A 320 10.01 12.00 -15.08
N TYR A 321 9.69 13.16 -14.51
CA TYR A 321 10.61 13.89 -13.64
C TYR A 321 11.02 13.03 -12.42
N TRP A 322 10.05 12.40 -11.77
CA TRP A 322 10.30 11.53 -10.62
C TRP A 322 11.15 10.31 -11.01
N ARG A 323 10.83 9.61 -12.11
CA ARG A 323 11.65 8.48 -12.59
C ARG A 323 13.08 8.89 -12.93
N LYS A 324 13.25 9.97 -13.70
CA LYS A 324 14.57 10.48 -14.12
C LYS A 324 15.42 10.88 -12.90
N SER A 325 14.80 11.45 -11.88
CA SER A 325 15.48 11.86 -10.63
C SER A 325 16.13 10.70 -9.88
N TYR A 326 15.61 9.47 -10.01
CA TYR A 326 16.19 8.28 -9.37
C TYR A 326 17.08 7.45 -10.30
N SER A 327 17.10 7.74 -11.60
CA SER A 327 18.03 7.09 -12.55
C SER A 327 19.45 7.65 -12.51
N ILE A 328 19.65 8.78 -11.83
CA ILE A 328 20.93 9.49 -11.72
C ILE A 328 21.41 9.33 -10.28
N GLU A 329 22.69 9.00 -10.10
CA GLU A 329 23.31 8.97 -8.77
C GLU A 329 23.22 10.34 -8.10
N SER A 330 22.75 10.37 -6.85
CA SER A 330 22.54 11.62 -6.08
C SER A 330 21.65 12.64 -6.81
N GLY A 331 20.57 12.18 -7.42
CA GLY A 331 19.59 13.05 -8.06
C GLY A 331 18.86 14.01 -7.10
N PRO A 332 18.07 14.96 -7.63
CA PRO A 332 17.46 16.04 -6.85
C PRO A 332 16.46 15.56 -5.78
N LEU A 333 15.95 14.34 -5.91
CA LEU A 333 14.98 13.73 -4.98
C LEU A 333 15.60 12.70 -4.02
N ASP A 334 16.93 12.56 -3.98
CA ASP A 334 17.59 11.53 -3.17
C ASP A 334 17.34 11.68 -1.65
N HIS A 335 17.05 12.89 -1.18
CA HIS A 335 16.72 13.17 0.21
C HIS A 335 15.21 13.02 0.53
N VAL A 336 14.37 12.73 -0.46
CA VAL A 336 12.91 12.71 -0.33
C VAL A 336 12.41 11.30 0.00
N THR A 337 11.50 11.22 0.97
CA THR A 337 10.76 10.00 1.32
C THR A 337 9.28 10.18 0.96
N LEU A 338 8.67 9.23 0.25
CA LEU A 338 7.23 9.24 -0.06
C LEU A 338 6.57 7.91 0.33
N VAL A 339 5.60 7.96 1.24
CA VAL A 339 4.76 6.80 1.60
C VAL A 339 3.35 7.03 1.10
N SER A 340 2.83 6.08 0.31
CA SER A 340 1.44 6.12 -0.18
C SER A 340 0.57 5.14 0.59
N ILE A 341 -0.43 5.66 1.30
CA ILE A 341 -1.39 4.86 2.06
C ILE A 341 -2.72 4.82 1.29
N VAL A 342 -3.26 3.62 1.11
CA VAL A 342 -4.44 3.39 0.26
C VAL A 342 -5.54 2.63 1.01
N GLY A 343 -6.80 3.01 0.77
CA GLY A 343 -7.97 2.47 1.46
C GLY A 343 -8.42 1.08 0.99
N GLY A 344 -7.93 0.56 -0.14
CA GLY A 344 -8.36 -0.74 -0.67
C GLY A 344 -9.66 -0.67 -1.47
N GLY A 345 -10.46 -1.75 -1.42
CA GLY A 345 -11.64 -1.92 -2.28
C GLY A 345 -12.83 -1.04 -1.93
N LEU A 346 -12.81 -0.34 -0.78
CA LEU A 346 -13.85 0.60 -0.38
C LEU A 346 -13.69 1.98 -1.04
N ASP A 347 -12.52 2.32 -1.58
CA ASP A 347 -12.31 3.56 -2.31
C ASP A 347 -12.85 3.41 -3.74
N THR A 348 -14.07 3.91 -3.95
CA THR A 348 -14.74 3.90 -5.25
C THR A 348 -14.48 5.16 -6.08
N VAL A 349 -13.71 6.12 -5.54
CA VAL A 349 -13.37 7.38 -6.23
C VAL A 349 -12.03 7.22 -6.95
N VAL A 350 -11.04 6.64 -6.28
CA VAL A 350 -9.70 6.40 -6.82
C VAL A 350 -9.43 4.90 -6.75
N PRO A 351 -9.28 4.21 -7.90
CA PRO A 351 -8.83 2.82 -7.90
C PRO A 351 -7.50 2.69 -7.15
N SER A 352 -7.43 1.78 -6.17
CA SER A 352 -6.23 1.60 -5.34
C SER A 352 -4.97 1.28 -6.17
N ASP A 353 -5.12 0.61 -7.32
CA ASP A 353 -4.03 0.31 -8.25
C ASP A 353 -3.36 1.60 -8.80
N TYR A 354 -4.12 2.71 -8.91
CA TYR A 354 -3.59 3.99 -9.40
C TYR A 354 -2.75 4.70 -8.35
N ALA A 355 -2.86 4.34 -7.08
CA ALA A 355 -2.07 4.93 -6.01
C ALA A 355 -0.69 4.26 -5.82
N SER A 356 -0.37 3.25 -6.62
CA SER A 356 0.93 2.57 -6.57
C SER A 356 2.12 3.48 -6.92
N LEU A 357 3.18 3.39 -6.12
CA LEU A 357 4.49 4.03 -6.35
C LEU A 357 5.50 3.14 -7.06
N THR A 358 5.18 1.86 -7.29
CA THR A 358 6.15 0.83 -7.72
C THR A 358 6.78 1.11 -9.09
N SER A 359 6.14 1.92 -9.94
CA SER A 359 6.70 2.34 -11.25
C SER A 359 7.41 3.71 -11.22
N LEU A 360 7.48 4.37 -10.07
CA LEU A 360 7.89 5.77 -9.93
C LEU A 360 9.17 5.98 -9.13
N MET A 361 9.43 5.13 -8.14
CA MET A 361 10.61 5.25 -7.27
C MET A 361 11.04 3.89 -6.71
N PRO A 362 12.31 3.74 -6.31
CA PRO A 362 12.78 2.53 -5.63
C PRO A 362 12.27 2.45 -4.19
N GLU A 363 12.18 1.23 -3.66
CA GLU A 363 11.74 0.97 -2.27
C GLU A 363 12.62 1.65 -1.21
N SER A 364 13.84 2.07 -1.54
CA SER A 364 14.73 2.81 -0.64
C SER A 364 14.28 4.26 -0.37
N HIS A 365 13.31 4.77 -1.14
CA HIS A 365 12.78 6.14 -1.02
C HIS A 365 11.28 6.18 -0.77
N GLY A 366 10.55 5.10 -1.07
CA GLY A 366 9.12 5.07 -0.82
C GLY A 366 8.47 3.75 -1.12
N PHE A 367 7.25 3.58 -0.62
CA PHE A 367 6.44 2.37 -0.84
C PHE A 367 4.95 2.70 -0.71
N THR A 368 4.13 1.83 -1.29
CA THR A 368 2.68 1.86 -1.13
C THR A 368 2.27 0.82 -0.07
N VAL A 369 1.26 1.13 0.74
CA VAL A 369 0.74 0.23 1.78
C VAL A 369 -0.78 0.40 1.93
N PHE A 370 -1.47 -0.71 2.17
CA PHE A 370 -2.91 -0.73 2.36
C PHE A 370 -3.27 -0.55 3.83
N THR A 371 -4.37 0.15 4.11
CA THR A 371 -4.87 0.31 5.49
C THR A 371 -5.23 -1.02 6.15
N SER A 372 -5.57 -2.04 5.35
CA SER A 372 -5.80 -3.41 5.84
C SER A 372 -4.51 -4.12 6.31
N THR A 373 -3.34 -3.69 5.82
CA THR A 373 -2.03 -4.21 6.22
C THR A 373 -1.58 -3.66 7.56
N MET A 374 -1.92 -2.41 7.85
CA MET A 374 -1.39 -1.67 8.98
C MET A 374 -1.82 -2.27 10.34
N PRO A 375 -0.87 -2.58 11.24
CA PRO A 375 -1.18 -3.07 12.59
C PRO A 375 -2.14 -2.14 13.33
N HIS A 376 -3.13 -2.72 14.03
CA HIS A 376 -4.21 -2.02 14.74
C HIS A 376 -5.17 -1.20 13.85
N VAL A 377 -5.02 -1.24 12.52
CA VAL A 377 -5.97 -0.65 11.57
C VAL A 377 -6.82 -1.74 10.92
N TRP A 378 -6.18 -2.68 10.21
CA TRP A 378 -6.78 -3.92 9.68
C TRP A 378 -8.13 -3.81 8.94
N THR A 379 -8.44 -2.64 8.38
CA THR A 379 -9.71 -2.39 7.69
C THR A 379 -9.48 -1.59 6.42
N GLY A 380 -10.28 -1.87 5.39
CA GLY A 380 -10.37 -1.00 4.24
C GLY A 380 -11.05 0.32 4.59
N MET A 381 -10.87 1.34 3.75
CA MET A 381 -11.44 2.67 3.96
C MET A 381 -11.96 3.21 2.63
N ASP A 382 -13.13 3.85 2.67
CA ASP A 382 -13.57 4.66 1.54
C ASP A 382 -12.72 5.93 1.40
N HIS A 383 -12.88 6.62 0.27
CA HIS A 383 -12.07 7.78 -0.10
C HIS A 383 -12.07 8.91 0.93
N LEU A 384 -13.17 9.07 1.67
CA LEU A 384 -13.31 10.11 2.68
C LEU A 384 -12.98 9.58 4.08
N ALA A 385 -13.23 8.30 4.37
CA ALA A 385 -12.90 7.68 5.64
C ALA A 385 -11.40 7.74 5.95
N ILE A 386 -10.55 7.66 4.93
CA ILE A 386 -9.10 7.66 5.09
C ILE A 386 -8.55 8.90 5.82
N ILE A 387 -9.25 10.04 5.81
CA ILE A 387 -8.80 11.26 6.50
C ILE A 387 -9.27 11.36 7.97
N TRP A 388 -10.34 10.66 8.35
CA TRP A 388 -10.93 10.78 9.69
C TRP A 388 -10.97 9.49 10.52
N CYS A 389 -10.66 8.33 9.91
CA CYS A 389 -10.67 7.07 10.61
C CYS A 389 -9.72 7.06 11.81
N ASP A 390 -10.26 6.78 12.99
CA ASP A 390 -9.53 6.93 14.26
C ASP A 390 -8.27 6.05 14.33
N GLN A 391 -8.36 4.80 13.86
CA GLN A 391 -7.23 3.89 13.84
C GLN A 391 -6.09 4.40 12.93
N LEU A 392 -6.43 4.87 11.73
CA LEU A 392 -5.43 5.33 10.76
C LEU A 392 -4.80 6.67 11.16
N ARG A 393 -5.59 7.65 11.61
CA ARG A 393 -5.04 8.96 12.03
C ARG A 393 -3.98 8.78 13.12
N LYS A 394 -4.22 7.87 14.09
CA LYS A 394 -3.27 7.49 15.14
C LYS A 394 -1.99 6.89 14.57
N ALA A 395 -2.11 5.97 13.62
CA ALA A 395 -0.94 5.34 12.98
C ALA A 395 -0.10 6.36 12.19
N VAL A 396 -0.73 7.23 11.40
CA VAL A 396 -0.06 8.27 10.61
C VAL A 396 0.65 9.29 11.51
N ILE A 397 -0.01 9.79 12.54
CA ILE A 397 0.59 10.76 13.46
C ILE A 397 1.76 10.16 14.24
N LYS A 398 1.64 8.93 14.73
CA LYS A 398 2.76 8.23 15.37
C LYS A 398 3.94 8.07 14.40
N ALA A 399 3.68 7.73 13.13
CA ALA A 399 4.71 7.66 12.10
C ALA A 399 5.43 9.00 11.88
N LEU A 400 4.69 10.11 11.85
CA LEU A 400 5.28 11.46 11.75
C LEU A 400 6.17 11.75 12.96
N PHE A 401 5.73 11.43 14.17
CA PHE A 401 6.55 11.59 15.37
C PHE A 401 7.78 10.68 15.37
N ASP A 402 7.70 9.45 14.87
CA ASP A 402 8.84 8.55 14.79
C ASP A 402 9.99 9.17 13.99
N VAL A 403 9.67 9.87 12.89
CA VAL A 403 10.67 10.46 11.99
C VAL A 403 11.05 11.91 12.32
N ALA A 404 10.28 12.58 13.18
CA ALA A 404 10.51 13.98 13.54
C ALA A 404 11.69 14.14 14.51
N ASP A 405 12.57 15.12 14.26
CA ASP A 405 13.64 15.50 15.19
C ASP A 405 13.95 16.99 15.06
N VAL A 406 13.59 17.75 16.09
CA VAL A 406 13.77 19.21 16.16
C VAL A 406 15.25 19.64 16.20
N LYS A 407 16.15 18.75 16.61
CA LYS A 407 17.60 19.01 16.70
C LYS A 407 18.27 19.09 15.33
N GLN A 408 17.60 18.58 14.30
CA GLN A 408 18.06 18.67 12.92
C GLN A 408 17.43 19.88 12.24
N PRO A 409 18.16 20.68 11.43
CA PRO A 409 17.56 21.77 10.64
C PRO A 409 16.41 21.26 9.74
N THR A 410 16.56 20.05 9.19
CA THR A 410 15.55 19.35 8.39
C THR A 410 14.30 18.92 9.17
N GLN A 411 14.28 19.10 10.49
CA GLN A 411 13.20 18.70 11.40
C GLN A 411 12.84 17.20 11.36
N THR A 412 13.65 16.38 10.70
CA THR A 412 13.47 14.93 10.57
C THR A 412 14.81 14.22 10.61
N ILE A 413 14.81 12.97 11.06
CA ILE A 413 15.95 12.06 11.01
C ILE A 413 16.38 11.71 9.56
N PRO A 414 17.56 11.10 9.35
CA PRO A 414 18.06 10.74 8.02
C PRO A 414 17.12 9.81 7.23
N ARG A 415 17.14 9.93 5.90
CA ARG A 415 16.19 9.26 4.98
C ARG A 415 16.11 7.74 5.17
N ALA A 416 17.24 7.05 5.35
CA ALA A 416 17.26 5.61 5.56
C ALA A 416 16.54 5.21 6.87
N GLU A 417 16.77 5.96 7.95
CA GLU A 417 16.09 5.75 9.23
C GLU A 417 14.59 6.07 9.12
N ARG A 418 14.21 7.14 8.40
CA ARG A 418 12.79 7.42 8.14
C ARG A 418 12.07 6.24 7.48
N MET A 419 12.69 5.66 6.45
CA MET A 419 12.15 4.48 5.77
C MET A 419 12.04 3.27 6.69
N HIS A 420 13.00 3.08 7.59
CA HIS A 420 12.93 2.04 8.64
C HIS A 420 11.73 2.24 9.55
N HIS A 421 11.56 3.45 10.11
CA HIS A 421 10.44 3.78 10.98
C HIS A 421 9.07 3.68 10.28
N PHE A 422 8.97 4.14 9.03
CA PHE A 422 7.72 4.00 8.26
C PHE A 422 7.36 2.54 7.99
N ARG A 423 8.33 1.70 7.62
CA ARG A 423 8.09 0.27 7.44
C ARG A 423 7.62 -0.38 8.75
N LYS A 424 8.32 -0.11 9.85
CA LYS A 424 7.96 -0.64 11.18
C LYS A 424 6.55 -0.24 11.61
N ARG A 425 6.13 0.99 11.31
CA ARG A 425 4.82 1.53 11.71
C ARG A 425 3.67 1.05 10.82
N PHE A 426 3.90 0.92 9.51
CA PHE A 426 2.84 0.69 8.54
C PHE A 426 2.76 -0.74 8.00
N LEU A 427 3.85 -1.50 8.04
CA LEU A 427 3.87 -2.91 7.65
C LEU A 427 3.59 -3.82 8.85
N THR A 428 3.31 -5.10 8.59
CA THR A 428 2.98 -6.06 9.65
C THR A 428 4.20 -6.50 10.46
N GLY A 429 5.40 -6.42 9.86
CA GLY A 429 6.62 -7.01 10.41
C GLY A 429 6.87 -8.45 9.94
N LEU A 430 5.96 -9.00 9.13
CA LEU A 430 6.11 -10.27 8.44
C LEU A 430 6.74 -10.12 7.05
N GLU A 431 6.84 -8.89 6.54
CA GLU A 431 7.44 -8.58 5.25
C GLU A 431 8.97 -8.71 5.34
N PRO A 432 9.64 -9.30 4.33
CA PRO A 432 11.08 -9.50 4.35
C PRO A 432 11.88 -8.19 4.31
N THR A 433 11.24 -7.08 3.93
CA THR A 433 11.85 -5.74 3.88
C THR A 433 11.87 -5.05 5.25
N VAL A 434 11.18 -5.60 6.26
CA VAL A 434 11.24 -5.12 7.64
C VAL A 434 12.44 -5.76 8.34
N GLN A 435 13.39 -4.93 8.75
CA GLN A 435 14.60 -5.39 9.42
C GLN A 435 14.31 -5.72 10.89
N LYS A 436 14.91 -6.81 11.38
CA LYS A 436 14.85 -7.21 12.79
C LYS A 436 15.78 -6.34 13.62
N GLU A 437 15.28 -5.83 14.75
CA GLU A 437 16.01 -4.91 15.63
C GLU A 437 16.72 -5.62 16.78
N LEU A 438 16.36 -6.87 17.09
CA LEU A 438 16.99 -7.62 18.17
C LEU A 438 18.53 -7.66 18.11
N PRO A 439 19.19 -7.81 16.94
CA PRO A 439 20.65 -7.84 16.89
C PRO A 439 21.33 -6.60 17.48
N SER A 440 20.74 -5.41 17.34
CA SER A 440 21.28 -4.16 17.88
C SER A 440 20.94 -3.92 19.37
N GLN A 441 20.09 -4.75 19.97
CA GLN A 441 19.73 -4.63 21.38
C GLN A 441 20.83 -5.14 22.30
N GLU A 442 20.89 -4.54 23.49
CA GLU A 442 21.70 -5.03 24.61
C GLU A 442 21.02 -6.22 25.30
N ALA A 443 21.81 -7.05 25.98
CA ALA A 443 21.28 -8.18 26.73
C ALA A 443 20.64 -7.69 28.03
N LYS A 444 19.35 -8.02 28.24
CA LYS A 444 18.58 -7.59 29.41
C LYS A 444 18.55 -8.63 30.52
N MET A 445 18.80 -9.89 30.19
CA MET A 445 18.63 -11.02 31.11
C MET A 445 19.87 -11.92 31.16
N LEU A 446 20.22 -12.37 32.36
CA LEU A 446 21.16 -13.46 32.59
C LEU A 446 20.38 -14.70 33.07
N LEU A 447 20.45 -15.78 32.30
CA LEU A 447 19.79 -17.03 32.59
C LEU A 447 20.81 -18.08 33.02
N SER A 448 20.65 -18.64 34.22
CA SER A 448 21.46 -19.76 34.71
C SER A 448 20.66 -21.06 34.60
N LEU A 449 21.16 -22.02 33.83
CA LEU A 449 20.49 -23.27 33.49
C LEU A 449 21.38 -24.46 33.86
N ASP A 450 20.82 -25.48 34.50
CA ASP A 450 21.46 -26.78 34.66
C ASP A 450 21.20 -27.64 33.41
N ASP A 451 22.20 -28.42 32.96
CA ASP A 451 22.12 -29.27 31.76
C ASP A 451 21.05 -30.37 31.88
N GLN A 452 20.58 -30.66 33.09
CA GLN A 452 19.51 -31.63 33.40
C GLN A 452 18.18 -30.97 33.80
N SER A 453 18.04 -29.66 33.59
CA SER A 453 16.82 -28.94 33.96
C SER A 453 15.62 -29.40 33.14
N SER A 454 14.50 -29.68 33.81
CA SER A 454 13.21 -29.97 33.15
C SER A 454 12.65 -28.79 32.35
N ALA A 455 13.26 -27.62 32.47
CA ALA A 455 12.94 -26.44 31.66
C ALA A 455 13.39 -26.56 30.20
N ILE A 456 14.38 -27.41 29.90
CA ILE A 456 14.93 -27.57 28.55
C ILE A 456 14.10 -28.59 27.78
N LEU A 457 13.49 -28.15 26.68
CA LEU A 457 12.75 -29.01 25.77
C LEU A 457 13.70 -29.82 24.87
N THR A 458 13.24 -30.96 24.38
CA THR A 458 14.00 -31.74 23.40
C THR A 458 14.07 -31.02 22.04
N GLU A 459 15.14 -31.25 21.26
CA GLU A 459 15.30 -30.58 19.97
C GLU A 459 14.15 -30.94 19.02
N GLY A 460 13.48 -29.92 18.48
CA GLY A 460 12.31 -30.07 17.60
C GLY A 460 10.99 -30.26 18.34
N GLU A 461 10.99 -30.33 19.68
CA GLU A 461 9.77 -30.35 20.47
C GLU A 461 9.08 -28.98 20.46
N ARG A 462 7.75 -29.01 20.38
CA ARG A 462 6.90 -27.82 20.45
C ARG A 462 6.52 -27.53 21.89
N LEU A 463 6.72 -26.28 22.33
CA LEU A 463 6.12 -25.77 23.55
C LEU A 463 4.65 -25.43 23.30
N SER A 464 3.75 -25.95 24.13
CA SER A 464 2.32 -25.60 24.12
C SER A 464 1.80 -25.45 25.54
N LEU A 465 1.71 -24.20 26.00
CA LEU A 465 1.13 -23.83 27.29
C LEU A 465 -0.32 -23.41 27.05
N ARG A 466 -1.28 -24.13 27.63
CA ARG A 466 -2.71 -23.79 27.50
C ARG A 466 -3.19 -22.75 28.52
N GLN A 467 -2.44 -22.59 29.61
CA GLN A 467 -2.69 -21.68 30.72
C GLN A 467 -1.35 -21.14 31.21
N LEU A 468 -1.35 -19.93 31.77
CA LEU A 468 -0.17 -19.30 32.40
C LEU A 468 -0.37 -19.18 33.91
N GLY A 469 0.73 -19.15 34.66
CA GLY A 469 0.74 -18.94 36.11
C GLY A 469 0.43 -20.20 36.93
N SER A 470 0.56 -21.38 36.33
CA SER A 470 0.22 -22.66 36.98
C SER A 470 1.03 -22.94 38.25
N SER A 471 2.27 -22.44 38.34
CA SER A 471 3.16 -22.64 39.49
C SER A 471 3.13 -21.50 40.51
N ALA A 472 2.38 -20.42 40.23
CA ALA A 472 2.39 -19.14 40.95
C ALA A 472 3.79 -18.49 41.10
N LYS A 473 4.77 -18.96 40.33
CA LYS A 473 6.15 -18.46 40.30
C LYS A 473 6.57 -18.26 38.86
N THR A 474 7.61 -17.46 38.65
CA THR A 474 8.21 -17.31 37.33
C THR A 474 8.79 -18.64 36.86
N GLU A 475 8.32 -19.12 35.73
CA GLU A 475 8.85 -20.31 35.05
C GLU A 475 9.46 -19.91 33.72
N ALA A 476 10.48 -20.64 33.29
CA ALA A 476 11.02 -20.50 31.95
C ALA A 476 11.03 -21.86 31.24
N TYR A 477 10.70 -21.81 29.97
CA TYR A 477 10.68 -22.93 29.04
C TYR A 477 11.70 -22.63 27.95
N VAL A 478 12.66 -23.53 27.76
CA VAL A 478 13.88 -23.25 26.98
C VAL A 478 13.92 -24.19 25.79
N LEU A 479 13.83 -23.63 24.58
CA LEU A 479 13.90 -24.38 23.33
C LEU A 479 15.33 -24.29 22.77
N PRO A 480 16.00 -25.42 22.50
CA PRO A 480 17.30 -25.42 21.84
C PRO A 480 17.15 -24.94 20.39
N VAL A 481 18.02 -24.01 19.97
CA VAL A 481 18.12 -23.56 18.59
C VAL A 481 18.78 -24.67 17.77
N PRO A 482 18.11 -25.19 16.73
CA PRO A 482 18.69 -26.27 15.94
C PRO A 482 19.98 -25.86 15.21
N SER A 483 20.90 -26.80 15.02
CA SER A 483 22.13 -26.52 14.28
C SER A 483 21.82 -26.14 12.83
N LEU A 484 22.38 -25.03 12.36
CA LEU A 484 22.20 -24.56 10.98
C LEU A 484 22.91 -25.52 9.99
N VAL A 485 22.15 -26.04 9.03
CA VAL A 485 22.65 -26.86 7.93
C VAL A 485 22.53 -26.07 6.62
N ASP A 486 23.32 -26.39 5.60
CA ASP A 486 23.19 -25.77 4.27
C ASP A 486 21.75 -25.94 3.73
N ASN A 487 21.16 -24.85 3.25
CA ASN A 487 19.76 -24.73 2.79
C ASN A 487 18.68 -24.98 3.87
N ASP A 488 19.01 -24.80 5.15
CA ASP A 488 18.02 -24.89 6.21
C ASP A 488 16.99 -23.75 6.13
N ALA A 489 15.73 -24.13 5.93
CA ALA A 489 14.60 -23.22 5.85
C ALA A 489 13.76 -23.23 7.13
N ARG A 490 14.28 -23.76 8.25
CA ARG A 490 13.57 -23.72 9.52
C ARG A 490 13.39 -22.28 10.00
N LYS A 491 12.30 -22.05 10.72
CA LYS A 491 12.00 -20.80 11.38
C LYS A 491 11.44 -21.03 12.78
N LEU A 492 11.76 -20.10 13.67
CA LEU A 492 11.14 -19.99 14.99
C LEU A 492 9.82 -19.25 14.82
N SER A 493 8.76 -19.81 15.41
CA SER A 493 7.44 -19.18 15.50
C SER A 493 6.96 -19.25 16.93
N VAL A 494 6.72 -18.09 17.55
CA VAL A 494 6.11 -17.97 18.88
C VAL A 494 4.82 -17.19 18.76
N LEU A 495 3.71 -17.73 19.25
CA LEU A 495 2.40 -17.09 19.23
C LEU A 495 1.76 -17.15 20.62
N THR A 496 1.14 -16.06 21.04
CA THR A 496 0.39 -15.98 22.30
C THR A 496 -0.79 -15.00 22.19
N ASN A 497 -1.83 -15.21 23.00
CA ASN A 497 -2.90 -14.23 23.20
C ASN A 497 -2.52 -13.10 24.18
N GLN A 498 -1.35 -13.18 24.81
CA GLN A 498 -0.84 -12.17 25.72
C GLN A 498 0.01 -11.13 24.99
N ARG A 499 0.19 -9.97 25.61
CA ARG A 499 1.20 -9.01 25.17
C ARG A 499 2.57 -9.51 25.59
N ILE A 500 3.50 -9.56 24.64
CA ILE A 500 4.92 -9.71 24.93
C ILE A 500 5.42 -8.29 25.15
N ASP A 501 5.46 -7.85 26.40
CA ASP A 501 6.04 -6.57 26.80
C ASP A 501 6.81 -6.72 28.13
N GLU A 502 7.55 -5.71 28.54
CA GLU A 502 8.41 -5.79 29.75
C GLU A 502 7.62 -6.13 31.03
N HIS A 503 6.35 -5.73 31.08
CA HIS A 503 5.44 -5.92 32.21
C HIS A 503 4.43 -7.05 31.98
N GLY A 504 4.49 -7.70 30.82
CA GLY A 504 3.55 -8.70 30.37
C GLY A 504 3.76 -10.03 31.10
N PRO A 505 2.73 -10.89 31.09
CA PRO A 505 2.81 -12.22 31.69
C PRO A 505 3.73 -13.16 30.89
N VAL A 506 4.06 -12.83 29.63
CA VAL A 506 4.94 -13.65 28.78
C VAL A 506 6.08 -12.79 28.27
N GLN A 507 7.30 -13.30 28.38
CA GLN A 507 8.49 -12.72 27.77
C GLN A 507 9.21 -13.76 26.90
N VAL A 508 9.82 -13.31 25.81
CA VAL A 508 10.56 -14.17 24.89
C VAL A 508 11.97 -13.62 24.73
N PHE A 509 12.97 -14.44 25.02
CA PHE A 509 14.36 -14.05 24.93
C PHE A 509 15.14 -14.98 23.98
N LEU A 510 16.10 -14.40 23.25
CA LEU A 510 17.13 -15.16 22.57
C LEU A 510 18.41 -15.14 23.38
N CYS A 511 18.93 -16.32 23.69
CA CYS A 511 19.98 -16.53 24.68
C CYS A 511 21.24 -17.10 24.02
N SER A 512 22.37 -16.49 24.37
CA SER A 512 23.71 -16.89 23.90
C SER A 512 24.65 -17.18 25.06
N SER A 513 25.62 -18.09 24.88
CA SER A 513 26.64 -18.41 25.88
C SER A 513 27.71 -17.32 26.04
N HIS A 514 27.75 -16.34 25.14
CA HIS A 514 28.65 -15.20 25.24
C HIS A 514 28.14 -14.23 26.32
N VAL A 515 28.68 -14.37 27.53
CA VAL A 515 28.56 -13.37 28.59
C VAL A 515 29.61 -12.29 28.34
N PRO A 516 29.25 -11.03 28.04
CA PRO A 516 30.22 -9.95 27.87
C PRO A 516 31.13 -9.86 29.10
N GLN A 517 32.45 -9.81 28.89
CA GLN A 517 33.41 -9.72 29.98
C GLN A 517 33.18 -8.45 30.82
N ALA A 518 33.04 -8.64 32.13
CA ALA A 518 32.87 -7.57 33.11
C ALA A 518 34.06 -6.58 33.06
N GLY A 519 33.85 -5.45 32.38
CA GLY A 519 34.82 -4.36 32.25
C GLY A 519 34.21 -2.95 32.29
N ALA A 520 32.90 -2.80 32.45
CA ALA A 520 32.24 -1.51 32.64
C ALA A 520 30.96 -1.68 33.48
N GLY A 521 31.02 -1.22 34.75
CA GLY A 521 29.84 -0.99 35.60
C GLY A 521 29.13 -2.24 36.13
N GLY A 522 29.30 -2.55 37.41
CA GLY A 522 28.51 -3.55 38.10
C GLY A 522 27.02 -3.15 38.16
N ASN A 523 26.25 -3.62 37.17
CA ASN A 523 24.79 -3.84 37.11
C ASN A 523 24.41 -4.29 35.68
N ALA A 524 25.08 -5.31 35.13
CA ALA A 524 25.06 -5.56 33.68
C ALA A 524 23.76 -6.17 33.11
N TYR A 525 22.82 -6.63 33.96
CA TYR A 525 21.57 -7.27 33.53
C TYR A 525 20.40 -6.82 34.41
N ALA A 526 19.26 -6.53 33.78
CA ALA A 526 18.04 -6.13 34.48
C ALA A 526 17.33 -7.32 35.15
N ILE A 527 17.46 -8.52 34.57
CA ILE A 527 16.81 -9.74 35.06
C ILE A 527 17.86 -10.83 35.28
N ASN A 528 17.88 -11.43 36.47
CA ASN A 528 18.68 -12.62 36.77
C ASN A 528 17.74 -13.76 37.14
N LEU A 529 17.65 -14.80 36.30
CA LEU A 529 16.84 -15.97 36.56
C LEU A 529 17.74 -17.19 36.74
N ASP A 530 17.66 -17.81 37.91
CA ASP A 530 18.45 -18.98 38.25
C ASP A 530 17.58 -20.24 38.33
N LEU A 531 17.78 -21.13 37.36
CA LEU A 531 17.14 -22.44 37.25
C LEU A 531 18.15 -23.56 37.49
N SER A 532 19.35 -23.24 37.98
CA SER A 532 20.42 -24.22 38.22
C SER A 532 20.20 -25.09 39.46
N GLY A 533 19.26 -24.72 40.33
CA GLY A 533 19.00 -25.41 41.60
C GLY A 533 20.21 -25.49 42.53
N GLY A 534 21.25 -24.67 42.32
CA GLY A 534 22.51 -24.72 43.06
C GLY A 534 23.51 -25.80 42.60
N SER A 535 23.28 -26.42 41.44
CA SER A 535 24.22 -27.35 40.80
C SER A 535 25.54 -26.66 40.44
N SER A 536 26.66 -27.37 40.49
CA SER A 536 27.97 -26.84 40.10
C SER A 536 28.23 -26.83 38.59
N GLY A 537 27.37 -27.48 37.80
CA GLY A 537 27.50 -27.65 36.35
C GLY A 537 26.45 -26.87 35.57
N PHE A 538 26.33 -25.56 35.80
CA PHE A 538 25.31 -24.73 35.17
C PHE A 538 25.89 -23.83 34.08
N MET A 539 25.14 -23.67 32.99
CA MET A 539 25.42 -22.74 31.91
C MET A 539 24.87 -21.35 32.26
N ARG A 540 25.65 -20.32 32.01
CA ARG A 540 25.20 -18.92 32.06
C ARG A 540 24.98 -18.41 30.65
N LEU A 541 23.78 -17.93 30.39
CA LEU A 541 23.37 -17.40 29.09
C LEU A 541 23.02 -15.92 29.20
N SER A 542 23.55 -15.14 28.28
CA SER A 542 23.22 -13.72 28.06
C SER A 542 22.07 -13.64 27.07
N CYS A 543 20.96 -13.04 27.49
CA CYS A 543 19.67 -13.10 26.80
C CYS A 543 19.18 -11.71 26.40
N LYS A 544 18.82 -11.57 25.12
CA LYS A 544 18.23 -10.36 24.53
C LYS A 544 16.72 -10.51 24.41
N ASP A 545 15.99 -9.42 24.65
CA ASP A 545 14.52 -9.40 24.69
C ASP A 545 13.92 -9.23 23.29
N ALA A 546 13.15 -10.22 22.84
CA ALA A 546 12.54 -10.24 21.51
C ALA A 546 11.32 -9.30 21.36
N VAL A 547 10.92 -8.57 22.42
CA VAL A 547 9.83 -7.59 22.39
C VAL A 547 9.92 -6.58 21.24
N VAL A 548 11.14 -6.18 20.87
CA VAL A 548 11.37 -5.15 19.83
C VAL A 548 10.90 -5.59 18.44
N ASP A 549 10.84 -6.91 18.22
CA ASP A 549 10.42 -7.55 16.96
C ASP A 549 9.06 -8.26 17.10
N ALA A 550 8.29 -7.95 18.15
CA ALA A 550 6.96 -8.47 18.37
C ALA A 550 5.96 -7.93 17.33
N ILE A 551 5.20 -8.84 16.73
CA ILE A 551 4.23 -8.58 15.66
C ILE A 551 2.83 -8.71 16.25
N ALA A 552 2.00 -7.67 16.08
CA ALA A 552 0.59 -7.73 16.43
C ALA A 552 -0.21 -8.44 15.32
N LEU A 553 -0.96 -9.47 15.67
CA LEU A 553 -1.91 -10.15 14.79
C LEU A 553 -3.33 -10.01 15.33
N PRO A 554 -4.35 -9.85 14.48
CA PRO A 554 -5.74 -9.85 14.92
C PRO A 554 -6.08 -11.08 15.75
N ALA A 555 -6.81 -10.88 16.85
CA ALA A 555 -7.27 -12.00 17.66
C ALA A 555 -8.27 -12.85 16.88
N SER A 556 -8.10 -14.16 16.94
CA SER A 556 -8.92 -15.13 16.22
C SER A 556 -9.51 -16.15 17.18
N ASN A 557 -10.64 -15.78 17.77
CA ASN A 557 -11.36 -16.56 18.76
C ASN A 557 -12.71 -17.01 18.18
N SER A 558 -13.46 -17.85 18.91
CA SER A 558 -14.79 -18.31 18.48
C SER A 558 -15.79 -17.17 18.27
N GLU A 559 -15.60 -16.03 18.94
CA GLU A 559 -16.43 -14.83 18.89
C GLU A 559 -15.94 -13.76 17.91
N SER A 560 -14.72 -13.91 17.38
CA SER A 560 -14.15 -12.93 16.44
C SER A 560 -14.92 -12.93 15.13
N ASN A 561 -15.24 -11.74 14.63
CA ASN A 561 -15.93 -11.55 13.35
C ASN A 561 -15.05 -10.77 12.36
N PHE A 562 -14.31 -9.77 12.84
CA PHE A 562 -13.49 -8.91 12.01
C PHE A 562 -12.09 -8.72 12.58
N ALA A 563 -11.12 -8.48 11.70
CA ALA A 563 -9.74 -8.27 12.12
C ALA A 563 -9.55 -7.01 13.00
N PHE A 564 -10.45 -6.05 12.88
CA PHE A 564 -10.44 -4.77 13.60
C PHE A 564 -11.36 -4.75 14.84
N ASP A 565 -11.82 -5.91 15.31
CA ASP A 565 -12.59 -6.03 16.55
C ASP A 565 -11.79 -5.44 17.73
N ASP A 566 -12.49 -4.81 18.69
CA ASP A 566 -11.86 -4.09 19.81
C ASP A 566 -11.41 -5.04 20.94
N VAL A 567 -10.56 -5.98 20.57
CA VAL A 567 -10.04 -7.05 21.43
C VAL A 567 -8.52 -7.03 21.42
N GLN A 568 -7.91 -7.56 22.48
CA GLN A 568 -6.46 -7.65 22.57
C GLN A 568 -5.91 -8.52 21.42
N PRO A 569 -5.02 -7.98 20.56
CA PRO A 569 -4.38 -8.75 19.50
C PRO A 569 -3.55 -9.91 20.05
N PHE A 570 -3.35 -10.93 19.22
CA PHE A 570 -2.29 -11.90 19.46
C PHE A 570 -0.93 -11.25 19.24
N THR A 571 0.08 -11.73 19.97
CA THR A 571 1.48 -11.36 19.74
C THR A 571 2.20 -12.52 19.10
N TYR A 572 2.91 -12.24 18.01
CA TYR A 572 3.66 -13.19 17.22
C TYR A 572 5.13 -12.77 17.11
N VAL A 573 6.05 -13.73 17.21
CA VAL A 573 7.47 -13.51 17.01
C VAL A 573 7.97 -14.55 16.00
N GLU A 574 8.66 -14.08 14.97
CA GLU A 574 9.22 -14.92 13.91
C GLU A 574 10.66 -14.54 13.59
N TYR A 575 11.52 -15.57 13.51
CA TYR A 575 12.89 -15.47 13.03
C TYR A 575 13.23 -16.64 12.12
N ALA A 576 13.92 -16.39 11.00
CA ALA A 576 14.50 -17.47 10.23
C ALA A 576 15.71 -18.05 10.97
N LEU A 577 15.99 -19.35 10.81
CA LEU A 577 17.07 -19.99 11.55
C LEU A 577 18.45 -19.35 11.27
N LYS A 578 18.67 -18.84 10.06
CA LYS A 578 19.88 -18.08 9.69
C LYS A 578 20.10 -16.85 10.59
N ASP A 579 19.03 -16.19 11.01
CA ASP A 579 19.06 -14.97 11.83
C ASP A 579 19.29 -15.31 13.32
N LEU A 580 19.19 -16.60 13.67
CA LEU A 580 19.40 -17.13 15.02
C LEU A 580 20.79 -17.73 15.24
N SER A 581 21.69 -17.63 14.26
CA SER A 581 23.00 -18.33 14.26
C SER A 581 23.91 -17.99 15.45
N GLU A 582 23.73 -16.83 16.09
CA GLU A 582 24.50 -16.41 17.27
C GLU A 582 23.92 -16.93 18.60
N TYR A 583 22.70 -17.46 18.58
CA TYR A 583 21.95 -17.88 19.76
C TYR A 583 21.86 -19.40 19.85
N GLN A 584 21.96 -19.94 21.07
CA GLN A 584 21.85 -21.38 21.31
C GLN A 584 20.48 -21.77 21.83
N PHE A 585 19.76 -20.84 22.46
CA PHE A 585 18.47 -21.12 23.08
C PHE A 585 17.47 -19.99 22.89
N VAL A 586 16.19 -20.35 22.84
CA VAL A 586 15.04 -19.45 22.96
C VAL A 586 14.41 -19.70 24.33
N ALA A 587 14.31 -18.68 25.17
CA ALA A 587 13.65 -18.79 26.47
C ALA A 587 12.29 -18.10 26.43
N VAL A 588 11.23 -18.86 26.71
CA VAL A 588 9.87 -18.35 26.92
C VAL A 588 9.62 -18.32 28.42
N VAL A 589 9.44 -17.13 28.98
CA VAL A 589 9.28 -16.93 30.42
C VAL A 589 7.82 -16.61 30.73
N ASP A 590 7.20 -17.45 31.56
CA ASP A 590 5.89 -17.22 32.18
C ASP A 590 6.10 -16.47 33.51
N LYS A 591 5.62 -15.23 33.55
CA LYS A 591 5.68 -14.34 34.72
C LYS A 591 4.34 -14.22 35.44
N ALA A 592 3.30 -14.91 35.00
CA ALA A 592 1.99 -14.81 35.62
C ALA A 592 2.04 -15.34 37.07
N SER A 593 1.61 -14.51 38.01
CA SER A 593 1.54 -14.88 39.43
C SER A 593 0.27 -15.66 39.79
N GLU A 594 -0.75 -15.57 38.94
CA GLU A 594 -2.05 -16.21 39.09
C GLU A 594 -2.39 -16.99 37.82
N LEU A 595 -3.24 -18.01 37.97
CA LEU A 595 -3.69 -18.81 36.83
C LEU A 595 -4.54 -17.95 35.89
N THR A 596 -4.15 -17.88 34.62
CA THR A 596 -4.89 -17.14 33.59
C THR A 596 -5.16 -18.03 32.37
N ASP A 597 -6.17 -17.65 31.57
CA ASP A 597 -6.47 -18.26 30.26
C ASP A 597 -5.48 -17.82 29.15
N GLY A 598 -4.32 -17.28 29.55
CA GLY A 598 -3.22 -17.01 28.64
C GLY A 598 -2.61 -18.29 28.11
N TRP A 599 -2.20 -18.30 26.84
CA TRP A 599 -1.56 -19.46 26.22
C TRP A 599 -0.35 -19.03 25.39
N VAL A 600 0.60 -19.95 25.22
CA VAL A 600 1.79 -19.73 24.39
C VAL A 600 2.08 -21.00 23.59
N ILE A 601 2.33 -20.82 22.30
CA ILE A 601 2.84 -21.87 21.42
C ILE A 601 4.18 -21.41 20.86
N ALA A 602 5.23 -22.21 21.02
CA ALA A 602 6.52 -21.95 20.42
C ALA A 602 7.04 -23.22 19.72
N GLU A 603 7.51 -23.08 18.48
CA GLU A 603 8.09 -24.19 17.73
C GLU A 603 9.14 -23.74 16.72
N PHE A 604 10.02 -24.67 16.37
CA PHE A 604 10.80 -24.61 15.15
C PHE A 604 10.09 -25.43 14.07
N SER A 605 9.75 -24.78 12.96
CA SER A 605 9.06 -25.42 11.83
C SER A 605 9.86 -25.29 10.54
N ASP A 606 9.84 -26.33 9.70
CA ASP A 606 10.49 -26.34 8.39
C ASP A 606 9.62 -25.60 7.36
N ALA A 607 10.08 -24.43 6.90
CA ALA A 607 9.30 -23.60 5.99
C ALA A 607 9.02 -24.29 4.64
N ILE A 608 9.90 -25.20 4.19
CA ILE A 608 9.69 -25.92 2.93
C ILE A 608 8.49 -26.88 3.07
N LYS A 609 8.33 -27.50 4.24
CA LYS A 609 7.19 -28.41 4.51
C LYS A 609 5.90 -27.66 4.79
N SER A 610 5.98 -26.47 5.39
CA SER A 610 4.80 -25.65 5.68
C SER A 610 4.32 -24.80 4.50
N THR A 611 5.13 -24.66 3.44
CA THR A 611 4.78 -23.86 2.25
C THR A 611 4.42 -24.74 1.05
N VAL A 612 3.18 -24.63 0.58
CA VAL A 612 2.66 -25.34 -0.60
C VAL A 612 2.54 -24.38 -1.77
N THR A 613 3.30 -24.60 -2.85
CA THR A 613 3.18 -23.80 -4.08
C THR A 613 2.26 -24.48 -5.09
N VAL A 614 1.18 -23.81 -5.47
CA VAL A 614 0.22 -24.31 -6.47
C VAL A 614 0.59 -23.83 -7.86
N ARG A 615 1.32 -24.68 -8.58
CA ARG A 615 1.72 -24.46 -9.98
C ARG A 615 0.61 -24.87 -10.96
N ARG A 616 -0.56 -24.22 -10.90
CA ARG A 616 -1.65 -24.39 -11.88
C ARG A 616 -1.72 -23.18 -12.82
N SER A 617 -2.09 -23.41 -14.08
CA SER A 617 -2.39 -22.32 -15.01
C SER A 617 -3.70 -21.63 -14.63
N LEU A 618 -3.87 -20.36 -15.01
CA LEU A 618 -5.11 -19.62 -14.72
C LEU A 618 -6.35 -20.32 -15.33
N ARG A 619 -6.22 -20.89 -16.53
CA ARG A 619 -7.29 -21.69 -17.16
C ARG A 619 -7.66 -22.93 -16.34
N SER A 620 -6.67 -23.62 -15.78
CA SER A 620 -6.92 -24.78 -14.91
C SER A 620 -7.58 -24.38 -13.60
N LEU A 621 -7.19 -23.23 -13.03
CA LEU A 621 -7.82 -22.66 -11.85
C LEU A 621 -9.28 -22.25 -12.13
N MET A 622 -9.55 -21.66 -13.30
CA MET A 622 -10.92 -21.31 -13.76
C MET A 622 -11.83 -22.53 -13.90
N LEU A 623 -11.33 -23.65 -14.44
CA LEU A 623 -12.16 -24.82 -14.72
C LEU A 623 -12.36 -25.76 -13.53
N SER A 624 -11.36 -25.85 -12.64
CA SER A 624 -11.31 -26.90 -11.61
C SER A 624 -10.90 -26.42 -10.22
N GLY A 625 -10.74 -25.11 -10.04
CA GLY A 625 -10.32 -24.51 -8.77
C GLY A 625 -8.98 -25.05 -8.26
N MET A 626 -8.79 -24.92 -6.96
CA MET A 626 -7.70 -25.50 -6.19
C MET A 626 -8.28 -26.18 -4.96
N HIS A 627 -7.81 -27.38 -4.64
CA HIS A 627 -8.14 -28.07 -3.39
C HIS A 627 -6.86 -28.65 -2.77
N ARG A 628 -6.65 -28.38 -1.48
CA ARG A 628 -5.49 -28.84 -0.70
C ARG A 628 -5.95 -29.27 0.68
N VAL A 629 -5.40 -30.39 1.14
CA VAL A 629 -5.60 -30.89 2.50
C VAL A 629 -4.29 -30.75 3.25
N LEU A 630 -4.30 -30.00 4.34
CA LEU A 630 -3.19 -29.87 5.26
C LEU A 630 -3.30 -30.98 6.31
N PRO A 631 -2.21 -31.69 6.63
CA PRO A 631 -2.24 -32.83 7.54
C PRO A 631 -2.55 -32.41 8.99
N ALA A 632 -2.93 -33.38 9.82
CA ALA A 632 -3.20 -33.17 11.24
C ALA A 632 -1.94 -32.72 12.01
N ALA A 633 -0.79 -33.38 11.76
CA ALA A 633 0.51 -33.05 12.35
C ALA A 633 1.26 -31.98 11.53
N ARG A 634 0.67 -30.79 11.39
CA ARG A 634 1.27 -29.65 10.68
C ARG A 634 1.90 -28.63 11.64
N ALA A 635 2.70 -27.73 11.07
CA ALA A 635 3.18 -26.54 11.76
C ALA A 635 2.00 -25.61 12.09
N MET A 636 2.16 -24.76 13.10
CA MET A 636 1.22 -23.71 13.50
C MET A 636 0.93 -22.76 12.34
N VAL A 637 1.97 -22.41 11.56
CA VAL A 637 1.86 -21.52 10.40
C VAL A 637 2.07 -22.31 9.13
N ASN A 638 1.09 -22.26 8.22
CA ASN A 638 1.20 -22.87 6.89
C ASN A 638 0.95 -21.79 5.83
N GLU A 639 1.57 -21.96 4.66
CA GLU A 639 1.45 -21.00 3.58
C GLU A 639 1.08 -21.70 2.27
N ILE A 640 0.10 -21.17 1.55
CA ILE A 640 -0.28 -21.62 0.22
C ILE A 640 -0.02 -20.49 -0.76
N ARG A 641 0.95 -20.69 -1.68
CA ARG A 641 1.29 -19.72 -2.72
C ARG A 641 0.63 -20.09 -4.03
N VAL A 642 -0.02 -19.12 -4.67
CA VAL A 642 -0.70 -19.28 -5.97
C VAL A 642 -0.17 -18.23 -6.97
N PRO A 643 1.05 -18.42 -7.52
CA PRO A 643 1.73 -17.40 -8.32
C PRO A 643 0.98 -16.88 -9.56
N ARG A 644 0.07 -17.70 -10.11
CA ARG A 644 -0.72 -17.33 -11.29
C ARG A 644 -1.92 -16.43 -10.98
N VAL A 645 -2.22 -16.19 -9.70
CA VAL A 645 -3.27 -15.28 -9.25
C VAL A 645 -2.62 -13.94 -8.92
N HIS A 646 -2.59 -13.03 -9.89
CA HIS A 646 -1.98 -11.70 -9.74
C HIS A 646 -2.80 -10.59 -10.40
N SER A 647 -3.95 -10.92 -11.02
CA SER A 647 -4.81 -9.93 -11.69
C SER A 647 -5.78 -9.31 -10.71
N SER A 648 -5.93 -7.99 -10.73
CA SER A 648 -6.97 -7.29 -9.95
C SER A 648 -8.38 -7.42 -10.55
N LEU A 649 -8.53 -8.03 -11.73
CA LEU A 649 -9.82 -8.24 -12.40
C LEU A 649 -10.60 -9.46 -11.92
N LEU A 650 -9.97 -10.37 -11.16
CA LEU A 650 -10.57 -11.63 -10.76
C LEU A 650 -10.75 -11.67 -9.24
N ALA A 651 -11.92 -12.11 -8.83
CA ALA A 651 -12.23 -12.42 -7.44
C ALA A 651 -12.35 -13.94 -7.23
N TYR A 652 -12.17 -14.35 -5.98
CA TYR A 652 -12.13 -15.75 -5.60
C TYR A 652 -12.91 -15.98 -4.30
N THR A 653 -13.42 -17.20 -4.15
CA THR A 653 -13.99 -17.68 -2.89
C THR A 653 -13.07 -18.76 -2.32
N LEU A 654 -12.56 -18.52 -1.12
CA LEU A 654 -11.79 -19.50 -0.36
C LEU A 654 -12.73 -20.20 0.63
N ARG A 655 -12.68 -21.53 0.69
CA ARG A 655 -13.36 -22.31 1.73
C ARG A 655 -12.32 -23.00 2.60
N VAL A 656 -12.44 -22.79 3.91
CA VAL A 656 -11.60 -23.48 4.89
C VAL A 656 -12.49 -24.28 5.83
N HIS A 657 -12.20 -25.57 5.93
CA HIS A 657 -12.90 -26.50 6.82
C HIS A 657 -11.91 -27.23 7.70
N GLN A 658 -12.14 -27.15 9.01
CA GLN A 658 -11.38 -27.88 10.02
C GLN A 658 -12.33 -28.27 11.16
N ASN A 659 -12.32 -29.55 11.54
CA ASN A 659 -13.09 -30.05 12.67
C ASN A 659 -12.13 -30.58 13.73
N CYS A 660 -11.97 -29.84 14.83
CA CYS A 660 -11.12 -30.25 15.93
C CYS A 660 -11.80 -31.28 16.83
N ASN A 661 -11.04 -32.27 17.29
CA ASN A 661 -11.52 -33.26 18.24
C ASN A 661 -11.58 -32.69 19.67
N THR A 662 -10.71 -31.72 19.97
CA THR A 662 -10.61 -31.00 21.23
C THR A 662 -10.88 -29.52 21.00
N GLU A 663 -11.22 -28.79 22.07
CA GLU A 663 -11.36 -27.34 22.00
C GLU A 663 -10.00 -26.70 21.67
N PRO A 664 -9.88 -25.96 20.55
CA PRO A 664 -8.61 -25.35 20.17
C PRO A 664 -8.29 -24.10 21.00
N LEU A 665 -7.01 -23.80 21.18
CA LEU A 665 -6.50 -22.60 21.84
C LEU A 665 -6.91 -21.30 21.12
N PHE A 666 -7.03 -21.35 19.80
CA PHE A 666 -7.51 -20.26 18.97
C PHE A 666 -8.11 -20.81 17.67
N GLN A 667 -8.97 -20.02 17.03
CA GLN A 667 -9.58 -20.36 15.75
C GLN A 667 -8.63 -20.01 14.60
N PRO A 668 -8.69 -20.71 13.45
CA PRO A 668 -7.82 -20.39 12.32
C PRO A 668 -7.87 -18.92 11.92
N LEU A 669 -6.71 -18.28 11.91
CA LEU A 669 -6.50 -16.93 11.40
C LEU A 669 -5.90 -17.06 9.99
N LEU A 670 -6.56 -16.47 9.01
CA LEU A 670 -6.06 -16.39 7.65
C LEU A 670 -5.56 -14.98 7.36
N ARG A 671 -4.39 -14.89 6.74
CA ARG A 671 -3.92 -13.70 6.05
C ARG A 671 -3.83 -13.98 4.57
N GLN A 672 -4.59 -13.24 3.79
CA GLN A 672 -4.34 -13.06 2.38
C GLN A 672 -3.29 -11.96 2.20
N TYR A 673 -2.28 -12.15 1.36
CA TYR A 673 -1.36 -11.08 1.05
C TYR A 673 -0.72 -11.17 -0.34
N ILE A 674 -0.25 -10.02 -0.81
CA ILE A 674 0.68 -9.87 -1.95
C ILE A 674 1.90 -9.06 -1.47
N SER A 675 3.10 -9.48 -1.89
CA SER A 675 4.36 -8.86 -1.45
C SER A 675 4.45 -7.39 -1.88
N GLU A 676 3.89 -7.05 -3.03
CA GLU A 676 3.96 -5.71 -3.60
C GLU A 676 2.66 -5.40 -4.34
N PRO A 677 1.97 -4.27 -4.08
CA PRO A 677 2.32 -3.14 -3.19
C PRO A 677 1.95 -3.32 -1.68
N TYR A 678 2.41 -4.38 -1.02
CA TYR A 678 2.21 -4.63 0.42
C TYR A 678 0.74 -4.60 0.88
N GLU A 679 -0.10 -5.40 0.26
CA GLU A 679 -1.48 -5.60 0.70
C GLU A 679 -1.60 -6.87 1.54
N SER A 680 -2.19 -6.75 2.73
CA SER A 680 -2.57 -7.86 3.59
C SER A 680 -3.99 -7.67 4.09
N LYS A 681 -4.78 -8.74 4.06
CA LYS A 681 -6.13 -8.81 4.63
C LYS A 681 -6.20 -9.98 5.59
N PHE A 682 -6.66 -9.70 6.80
CA PHE A 682 -6.79 -10.69 7.85
C PHE A 682 -8.25 -11.10 8.03
N PHE A 683 -8.46 -12.41 8.16
CA PHE A 683 -9.77 -13.02 8.37
C PHE A 683 -9.66 -13.90 9.62
N PRO A 684 -10.10 -13.39 10.79
CA PRO A 684 -10.15 -14.20 11.99
C PRO A 684 -11.31 -15.21 11.92
N ASN A 685 -11.22 -16.26 12.71
CA ASN A 685 -12.29 -17.25 12.90
C ASN A 685 -12.82 -17.84 11.58
N VAL A 686 -11.92 -18.25 10.70
CA VAL A 686 -12.34 -18.70 9.36
C VAL A 686 -13.16 -19.99 9.46
N ARG A 687 -14.46 -19.86 9.20
CA ARG A 687 -15.46 -20.93 9.22
C ARG A 687 -16.30 -20.84 7.94
N GLY A 688 -15.82 -21.43 6.85
CA GLY A 688 -16.54 -21.44 5.56
C GLY A 688 -15.95 -20.50 4.52
N ASP A 689 -16.83 -19.77 3.82
CA ASP A 689 -16.52 -19.01 2.61
C ASP A 689 -15.93 -17.63 2.95
N VAL A 690 -14.75 -17.34 2.40
CA VAL A 690 -14.04 -16.06 2.50
C VAL A 690 -13.87 -15.47 1.11
N ASN A 691 -14.18 -14.18 1.00
CA ASN A 691 -13.99 -13.40 -0.22
C ASN A 691 -12.52 -12.99 -0.36
N ILE A 692 -11.91 -13.34 -1.48
CA ILE A 692 -10.50 -13.09 -1.79
C ILE A 692 -10.43 -12.21 -3.04
N ASN A 693 -9.98 -10.97 -2.86
CA ASN A 693 -9.77 -9.96 -3.91
C ASN A 693 -8.40 -9.29 -3.70
N LEU A 694 -7.73 -8.82 -4.75
CA LEU A 694 -6.36 -8.29 -4.63
C LEU A 694 -6.09 -7.13 -5.58
N HIS A 695 -5.18 -6.23 -5.16
CA HIS A 695 -4.72 -5.07 -5.92
C HIS A 695 -3.33 -5.31 -6.53
N GLY A 696 -3.23 -6.38 -7.33
CA GLY A 696 -2.00 -6.84 -7.98
C GLY A 696 -1.70 -6.09 -9.29
N VAL A 697 -1.45 -6.85 -10.36
CA VAL A 697 -1.23 -6.30 -11.70
C VAL A 697 -2.57 -5.83 -12.27
N SER A 698 -2.72 -4.51 -12.34
CA SER A 698 -3.88 -3.86 -12.93
C SER A 698 -3.70 -3.67 -14.45
N PRO A 699 -4.73 -3.94 -15.26
CA PRO A 699 -4.71 -3.44 -16.63
C PRO A 699 -4.63 -1.90 -16.60
N PHE A 700 -3.92 -1.30 -17.55
CA PHE A 700 -3.84 0.16 -17.73
C PHE A 700 -2.98 0.96 -16.73
N VAL A 701 -2.26 0.28 -15.83
CA VAL A 701 -1.18 0.87 -15.00
C VAL A 701 0.18 0.47 -15.59
N PRO A 702 1.19 1.37 -15.61
CA PRO A 702 2.53 1.01 -16.08
C PRO A 702 3.08 -0.19 -15.30
N PRO A 703 3.81 -1.11 -15.97
CA PRO A 703 4.42 -2.21 -15.28
C PRO A 703 5.38 -1.67 -14.22
N PRO A 704 5.49 -2.39 -13.10
CA PRO A 704 6.31 -1.93 -12.00
C PRO A 704 7.81 -2.03 -12.38
N ALA A 705 8.67 -1.22 -11.75
CA ALA A 705 10.03 -0.98 -12.25
C ALA A 705 10.92 -2.24 -12.24
N ASN A 706 10.68 -3.21 -11.34
CA ASN A 706 11.45 -4.46 -11.25
C ASN A 706 10.66 -5.69 -11.75
N ALA A 707 11.20 -6.50 -12.65
CA ALA A 707 10.51 -7.70 -13.14
C ALA A 707 10.20 -8.77 -12.06
N ALA A 708 10.74 -8.64 -10.84
CA ALA A 708 10.44 -9.50 -9.70
C ALA A 708 8.98 -9.39 -9.19
N HIS A 709 8.30 -8.25 -9.45
CA HIS A 709 6.96 -7.94 -8.94
C HIS A 709 5.84 -8.92 -9.36
N THR A 710 6.05 -9.77 -10.37
CA THR A 710 5.01 -10.70 -10.89
C THR A 710 5.19 -12.15 -10.44
N LYS A 711 6.23 -12.45 -9.64
CA LYS A 711 6.61 -13.84 -9.33
C LYS A 711 5.82 -14.47 -8.19
N ASP A 712 5.33 -13.67 -7.24
CA ASP A 712 4.77 -14.20 -5.99
C ASP A 712 3.25 -14.47 -6.08
N GLY A 713 2.51 -13.61 -6.78
CA GLY A 713 1.04 -13.70 -6.86
C GLY A 713 0.37 -13.70 -5.48
N LEU A 714 -0.82 -14.32 -5.39
CA LEU A 714 -1.58 -14.47 -4.16
C LEU A 714 -0.90 -15.46 -3.23
N SER A 715 -0.72 -15.05 -1.97
CA SER A 715 -0.28 -15.91 -0.88
C SER A 715 -1.33 -15.95 0.23
N LEU A 716 -1.58 -17.15 0.75
CA LEU A 716 -2.52 -17.42 1.85
C LEU A 716 -1.73 -18.01 3.01
N GLN A 717 -1.54 -17.22 4.07
CA GLN A 717 -0.87 -17.63 5.29
C GLN A 717 -1.92 -17.96 6.36
N ILE A 718 -1.84 -19.15 6.94
CA ILE A 718 -2.84 -19.68 7.88
C ILE A 718 -2.14 -20.01 9.20
N TRP A 719 -2.54 -19.33 10.27
CA TRP A 719 -2.24 -19.75 11.64
C TRP A 719 -3.36 -20.65 12.13
N SER A 720 -3.02 -21.85 12.58
CA SER A 720 -4.00 -22.79 13.13
C SER A 720 -3.43 -23.48 14.36
N ASP A 721 -4.26 -23.70 15.38
CA ASP A 721 -3.85 -24.42 16.58
C ASP A 721 -3.40 -25.85 16.22
N PRO A 722 -2.12 -26.18 16.41
CA PRO A 722 -1.61 -27.48 16.01
C PRO A 722 -1.91 -28.57 17.07
N THR A 723 -2.48 -28.22 18.23
CA THR A 723 -2.98 -29.18 19.24
C THR A 723 -4.34 -29.77 18.87
N CYS A 724 -5.05 -29.16 17.91
CA CYS A 724 -6.32 -29.66 17.38
C CYS A 724 -6.22 -31.06 16.74
N ASN A 725 -5.03 -31.41 16.22
CA ASN A 725 -4.72 -32.72 15.62
C ASN A 725 -5.78 -33.24 14.62
N ALA A 726 -6.26 -32.36 13.74
CA ALA A 726 -7.23 -32.68 12.71
C ALA A 726 -6.78 -32.12 11.35
N GLU A 727 -7.12 -32.80 10.26
CA GLU A 727 -6.86 -32.30 8.91
C GLU A 727 -7.65 -31.02 8.61
N MET A 728 -7.07 -30.15 7.77
CA MET A 728 -7.72 -28.92 7.31
C MET A 728 -7.83 -28.95 5.79
N SER A 729 -9.05 -28.83 5.28
CA SER A 729 -9.29 -28.69 3.85
C SER A 729 -9.37 -27.22 3.46
N VAL A 730 -8.67 -26.86 2.39
CA VAL A 730 -8.62 -25.52 1.81
C VAL A 730 -8.94 -25.62 0.32
N SER A 731 -10.03 -24.97 -0.12
CA SER A 731 -10.35 -24.84 -1.54
C SER A 731 -10.45 -23.40 -1.99
N LEU A 732 -9.99 -23.10 -3.19
CA LEU A 732 -10.06 -21.77 -3.82
C LEU A 732 -10.69 -21.91 -5.20
N ASP A 733 -11.82 -21.24 -5.39
CA ASP A 733 -12.57 -21.21 -6.64
C ASP A 733 -12.71 -19.76 -7.12
N ILE A 734 -12.89 -19.56 -8.43
CA ILE A 734 -13.16 -18.22 -8.97
C ILE A 734 -14.61 -17.84 -8.72
N ASP A 735 -14.83 -16.61 -8.27
CA ASP A 735 -16.17 -16.04 -8.15
C ASP A 735 -16.59 -15.46 -9.52
N ILE A 736 -17.39 -16.23 -10.26
CA ILE A 736 -17.84 -15.85 -11.61
C ILE A 736 -18.85 -14.71 -11.57
N LEU A 737 -19.62 -14.60 -10.48
CA LEU A 737 -20.69 -13.59 -10.35
C LEU A 737 -20.17 -12.21 -9.93
N GLY A 738 -18.87 -12.13 -9.65
CA GLY A 738 -18.20 -10.92 -9.20
C GLY A 738 -17.73 -11.06 -7.78
#